data_AF-A0A0G0B9L9-F1
#
_entry.id   AF-A0A0G0B9L9-F1
#
_cell.length_a   1.000
_cell.length_b   1.000
_cell.length_c   1.000
_cell.angle_alpha   90.00
_cell.angle_beta   90.00
_cell.angle_gamma   90.00
#
_symmetry.space_group_name_H-M   'P 1'
#
loop_
_entity.id
_entity.type
_entity.pdbx_description
1 polymer ?
#
loop_
_entity_poly.entity_id
_entity_poly.type
_entity_poly.pdbx_seq_one_letter_code
_entity_poly.pdbx_strand_id
1 'polypeptide(L)'
;MLLFKYVFVFLTVFFSVSLQAKTLQDIEEKSFPSSFIGNYGIGPESKATREYHFFVLMQASKSLLELEQYLKSENFELSGRMIISGYQEEAVPSYYCCFNRKVVDDEVIEKTKEGFGSASKNIFGFLTGFMLKDCNWLWKNADKKSSQVFTHILPEKIDLFDDNFIIFQKHAFGSDFEFIIKSRDIIEKALIQQDTNSVLKKMMEFWEDIYLGQIKSFGDISIATQDILFSIYYMRYILNSNSNVKKFYVGPDITYPIEVLECQDEEITKNAQYFVKLFEKKLVPIEDKKTVYIFCSFVDGVGKSTLLGNLTNYVKYGSDISSYERVDNSSSQEGTLYNLKNNVYILDLPAQMSHFVTKPDGYVYVQLDVVTEHLSKKVQLEQFVALNYEKLKKEFLENVNKAKLNLTKSAEDKIDLDGGYLKNIVMLDLLPDEVDWIPFNFDGANYLFDKNKLDDIKVLVPLAGVHSFGLKVVKPEQMIFTGVSLPMYYPSFLNDISSKLKKEGIEKLVFVDFMSMYPRTQRENIRVNFMLQQLKALYQENFNLNKCFYRPFVNHNADLYNELRLDSEGLYVDSLVKETALRWGLFDLFKDYCGDTVRFISVNDLDKTLKPIFEKHLLESKNELFIQAQNKISQEFVELREKCVLDKKFESCLRFNFDLLIEFSDKLQELFEQNIENDLLNSLWKNLDGAFIKEKQEIISDVIGRTVFTEKDVECKVLYEFFSECRDAQALDHFINTLKANWYALLSNLLESKFSNDRYYLENVFCVTPPMLIKKNLNKKIVVVQKLFPIAEKPGEIKKLQLFNIIDTWFGPKRQWGVFDETKFCLDWFTSNVSCLVYNFGYNTYMENAKLVKVVDGYLKENIEEGKNNNFMPTAWLFEKLTQTDDLSEVLKDFGRMGKKEIKEIDIKHESFKSVQLFVRAIATLDMLVKDIKANIMSRRGNKEDFKAELKLLEQITLPIFFGIKIKGPLFEDYEQVEPLISWDKLTLD
;
A
#
# COMPACT_ATOMS: atom_id res chain seq x y z
N MET A 1 -59.49 -1.02 42.69
CA MET A 1 -58.17 -0.55 43.20
C MET A 1 -57.01 -1.48 42.84
N LEU A 2 -57.11 -2.81 43.02
CA LEU A 2 -56.04 -3.74 42.59
C LEU A 2 -55.79 -3.74 41.08
N LEU A 3 -56.84 -3.72 40.26
CA LEU A 3 -56.72 -3.69 38.79
C LEU A 3 -55.98 -2.43 38.30
N PHE A 4 -56.20 -1.29 38.96
CA PHE A 4 -55.54 -0.02 38.63
C PHE A 4 -54.04 -0.03 39.00
N LYS A 5 -53.66 -0.71 40.09
CA LYS A 5 -52.24 -0.91 40.45
C LYS A 5 -51.53 -1.83 39.46
N TYR A 6 -52.17 -2.90 39.00
CA TYR A 6 -51.57 -3.80 38.01
C TYR A 6 -51.41 -3.11 36.64
N VAL A 7 -52.42 -2.37 36.18
CA VAL A 7 -52.32 -1.61 34.91
C VAL A 7 -51.26 -0.50 35.00
N PHE A 8 -51.16 0.20 36.14
CA PHE A 8 -50.15 1.24 36.32
C PHE A 8 -48.73 0.66 36.39
N VAL A 9 -48.49 -0.44 37.12
CA VAL A 9 -47.18 -1.10 37.15
C VAL A 9 -46.82 -1.67 35.77
N PHE A 10 -47.78 -2.27 35.06
CA PHE A 10 -47.54 -2.80 33.71
C PHE A 10 -47.22 -1.67 32.72
N LEU A 11 -47.96 -0.54 32.74
CA LEU A 11 -47.66 0.64 31.93
C LEU A 11 -46.33 1.29 32.32
N THR A 12 -45.99 1.36 33.61
CA THR A 12 -44.73 1.97 34.04
C THR A 12 -43.53 1.11 33.63
N VAL A 13 -43.65 -0.23 33.70
CA VAL A 13 -42.63 -1.17 33.21
C VAL A 13 -42.55 -1.15 31.68
N PHE A 14 -43.68 -1.09 30.97
CA PHE A 14 -43.68 -0.97 29.50
C PHE A 14 -43.08 0.35 29.04
N PHE A 15 -43.43 1.46 29.68
CA PHE A 15 -42.87 2.77 29.37
C PHE A 15 -41.39 2.87 29.74
N SER A 16 -40.95 2.31 30.87
CA SER A 16 -39.53 2.31 31.24
C SER A 16 -38.68 1.36 30.39
N VAL A 17 -39.19 0.20 29.98
CA VAL A 17 -38.50 -0.67 29.00
C VAL A 17 -38.46 -0.01 27.62
N SER A 18 -39.54 0.69 27.19
CA SER A 18 -39.54 1.42 25.92
C SER A 18 -38.66 2.67 25.93
N LEU A 19 -38.59 3.41 27.06
CA LEU A 19 -37.69 4.56 27.21
C LEU A 19 -36.25 4.09 27.31
N GLN A 20 -35.96 3.03 28.06
CA GLN A 20 -34.61 2.50 28.22
C GLN A 20 -34.12 1.86 26.91
N ALA A 21 -34.98 1.20 26.14
CA ALA A 21 -34.69 0.77 24.78
C ALA A 21 -34.42 1.95 23.84
N LYS A 22 -35.23 3.02 23.90
CA LYS A 22 -35.03 4.23 23.08
C LYS A 22 -33.76 5.01 23.48
N THR A 23 -33.44 5.04 24.78
CA THR A 23 -32.22 5.70 25.30
C THR A 23 -30.96 4.87 25.01
N LEU A 24 -31.02 3.54 25.05
CA LEU A 24 -29.93 2.68 24.60
C LEU A 24 -29.75 2.77 23.07
N GLN A 25 -30.84 2.85 22.31
CA GLN A 25 -30.79 3.01 20.86
C GLN A 25 -30.25 4.39 20.45
N ASP A 26 -30.61 5.47 21.15
CA ASP A 26 -30.06 6.82 20.94
C ASP A 26 -28.57 6.93 21.38
N ILE A 27 -28.16 6.18 22.42
CA ILE A 27 -26.74 6.06 22.84
C ILE A 27 -25.96 5.21 21.82
N GLU A 28 -26.57 4.18 21.24
CA GLU A 28 -25.99 3.35 20.17
C GLU A 28 -25.89 4.11 18.82
N GLU A 29 -26.85 4.96 18.45
CA GLU A 29 -26.83 5.71 17.18
C GLU A 29 -25.78 6.83 17.16
N LYS A 30 -25.66 7.63 18.24
CA LYS A 30 -24.56 8.61 18.37
C LYS A 30 -23.19 7.95 18.54
N SER A 31 -23.16 6.65 18.88
CA SER A 31 -21.92 5.89 18.95
C SER A 31 -21.37 5.52 17.56
N PHE A 32 -22.19 5.46 16.51
CA PHE A 32 -21.71 5.08 15.18
C PHE A 32 -20.69 6.09 14.60
N PRO A 33 -21.01 7.39 14.41
CA PRO A 33 -20.08 8.33 13.78
C PRO A 33 -18.80 8.51 14.59
N SER A 34 -18.94 8.57 15.92
CA SER A 34 -17.83 8.68 16.86
C SER A 34 -16.95 7.43 16.85
N SER A 35 -17.55 6.23 16.78
CA SER A 35 -16.81 4.97 16.63
C SER A 35 -16.11 4.90 15.28
N PHE A 36 -16.78 5.32 14.20
CA PHE A 36 -16.22 5.29 12.86
C PHE A 36 -15.01 6.21 12.74
N ILE A 37 -15.17 7.51 13.06
CA ILE A 37 -14.08 8.50 12.99
C ILE A 37 -12.94 8.13 13.94
N GLY A 38 -13.24 7.75 15.19
CA GLY A 38 -12.22 7.43 16.19
C GLY A 38 -11.31 6.26 15.78
N ASN A 39 -11.85 5.29 15.03
CA ASN A 39 -11.12 4.11 14.56
C ASN A 39 -10.72 4.20 13.08
N TYR A 40 -10.91 5.35 12.44
CA TYR A 40 -10.58 5.53 11.04
C TYR A 40 -9.06 5.64 10.86
N GLY A 41 -8.40 4.58 10.39
CA GLY A 41 -6.97 4.65 10.09
C GLY A 41 -6.71 5.33 8.75
N ILE A 42 -5.93 6.42 8.74
CA ILE A 42 -5.67 7.19 7.51
C ILE A 42 -4.51 6.65 6.67
N GLY A 43 -3.64 5.84 7.27
CA GLY A 43 -2.49 5.23 6.60
C GLY A 43 -2.87 4.19 5.53
N PRO A 44 -1.95 3.88 4.58
CA PRO A 44 -2.11 2.82 3.59
C PRO A 44 -2.41 1.44 4.19
N GLU A 45 -1.71 1.10 5.28
CA GLU A 45 -1.86 -0.15 6.03
C GLU A 45 -3.28 -0.31 6.60
N SER A 46 -3.93 0.81 6.93
CA SER A 46 -5.31 0.83 7.43
C SER A 46 -6.37 0.79 6.33
N LYS A 47 -5.99 0.66 5.04
CA LYS A 47 -6.95 0.50 3.93
C LYS A 47 -7.96 -0.60 4.24
N ALA A 48 -7.44 -1.74 4.68
CA ALA A 48 -8.22 -2.93 5.02
C ALA A 48 -8.73 -2.88 6.47
N THR A 49 -8.84 -1.71 7.12
CA THR A 49 -9.51 -1.57 8.43
C THR A 49 -10.71 -0.61 8.41
N ARG A 50 -10.84 0.24 7.39
CA ARG A 50 -11.90 1.27 7.28
C ARG A 50 -13.33 0.77 7.09
N GLU A 51 -13.52 -0.39 6.46
CA GLU A 51 -14.86 -0.91 6.15
C GLU A 51 -15.62 -1.45 7.37
N TYR A 52 -14.91 -1.99 8.37
CA TYR A 52 -15.53 -2.65 9.52
C TYR A 52 -14.91 -2.14 10.81
N HIS A 53 -15.64 -1.24 11.47
CA HIS A 53 -15.26 -0.73 12.77
C HIS A 53 -15.97 -1.48 13.89
N PHE A 54 -15.51 -1.26 15.13
CA PHE A 54 -15.92 -2.02 16.31
C PHE A 54 -17.43 -2.09 16.54
N PHE A 55 -18.18 -1.02 16.26
CA PHE A 55 -19.63 -1.00 16.41
C PHE A 55 -20.31 -2.11 15.58
N VAL A 56 -19.90 -2.32 14.33
CA VAL A 56 -20.43 -3.37 13.46
C VAL A 56 -20.19 -4.74 14.03
N LEU A 57 -18.95 -4.98 14.44
CA LEU A 57 -18.51 -6.28 14.93
C LEU A 57 -19.28 -6.66 16.19
N MET A 58 -19.57 -5.67 17.05
CA MET A 58 -20.43 -5.85 18.21
C MET A 58 -21.88 -6.16 17.82
N GLN A 59 -22.47 -5.43 16.87
CA GLN A 59 -23.85 -5.70 16.43
C GLN A 59 -23.97 -7.07 15.75
N ALA A 60 -23.00 -7.46 14.92
CA ALA A 60 -22.93 -8.80 14.33
C ALA A 60 -22.80 -9.89 15.40
N SER A 61 -21.92 -9.71 16.39
CA SER A 61 -21.80 -10.62 17.54
C SER A 61 -23.10 -10.75 18.32
N LYS A 62 -23.82 -9.64 18.55
CA LYS A 62 -25.09 -9.62 19.26
C LYS A 62 -26.17 -10.37 18.47
N SER A 63 -26.24 -10.15 17.16
CA SER A 63 -27.20 -10.84 16.29
C SER A 63 -27.05 -12.37 16.36
N LEU A 64 -25.83 -12.92 16.28
CA LEU A 64 -25.66 -14.38 16.38
C LEU A 64 -26.08 -14.95 17.75
N LEU A 65 -25.84 -14.22 18.84
CA LEU A 65 -26.33 -14.62 20.17
C LEU A 65 -27.86 -14.61 20.23
N GLU A 66 -28.50 -13.58 19.66
CA GLU A 66 -29.95 -13.48 19.58
C GLU A 66 -30.55 -14.61 18.72
N LEU A 67 -29.91 -14.96 17.59
CA LEU A 67 -30.32 -16.09 16.76
C LEU A 67 -30.29 -17.41 17.55
N GLU A 68 -29.22 -17.68 18.30
CA GLU A 68 -29.14 -18.87 19.16
C GLU A 68 -30.24 -18.91 20.21
N GLN A 69 -30.47 -17.80 20.89
CA GLN A 69 -31.51 -17.68 21.92
C GLN A 69 -32.90 -17.86 21.33
N TYR A 70 -33.14 -17.26 20.16
CA TYR A 70 -34.40 -17.36 19.45
C TYR A 70 -34.67 -18.80 19.01
N LEU A 71 -33.72 -19.48 18.36
CA LEU A 71 -33.87 -20.87 17.95
C LEU A 71 -34.10 -21.80 19.14
N LYS A 72 -33.43 -21.56 20.26
CA LYS A 72 -33.69 -22.30 21.51
C LYS A 72 -35.11 -22.05 22.04
N SER A 73 -35.60 -20.81 21.97
CA SER A 73 -36.97 -20.46 22.37
C SER A 73 -38.03 -21.10 21.47
N GLU A 74 -37.68 -21.39 20.22
CA GLU A 74 -38.50 -22.09 19.24
C GLU A 74 -38.48 -23.63 19.40
N ASN A 75 -37.91 -24.13 20.51
CA ASN A 75 -37.75 -25.54 20.89
C ASN A 75 -36.78 -26.36 20.04
N PHE A 76 -35.84 -25.72 19.35
CA PHE A 76 -34.75 -26.45 18.72
C PHE A 76 -33.64 -26.78 19.75
N GLU A 77 -33.02 -27.95 19.62
CA GLU A 77 -31.92 -28.35 20.48
C GLU A 77 -30.56 -27.94 19.90
N LEU A 78 -29.81 -27.12 20.63
CA LEU A 78 -28.46 -26.71 20.27
C LEU A 78 -27.47 -27.82 20.65
N SER A 79 -27.08 -28.66 19.68
CA SER A 79 -26.24 -29.84 19.91
C SER A 79 -24.73 -29.54 19.91
N GLY A 80 -24.33 -28.30 19.62
CA GLY A 80 -22.95 -27.81 19.73
C GLY A 80 -22.55 -26.91 18.57
N ARG A 81 -21.24 -26.65 18.46
CA ARG A 81 -20.66 -25.94 17.30
C ARG A 81 -19.40 -26.60 16.74
N MET A 82 -19.10 -26.28 15.50
CA MET A 82 -17.84 -26.56 14.81
C MET A 82 -17.26 -25.24 14.31
N ILE A 83 -15.96 -25.05 14.47
CA ILE A 83 -15.26 -23.86 13.99
C ILE A 83 -14.34 -24.27 12.84
N ILE A 84 -14.32 -23.49 11.76
CA ILE A 84 -13.46 -23.69 10.60
C ILE A 84 -12.65 -22.42 10.39
N SER A 85 -11.32 -22.58 10.36
CA SER A 85 -10.36 -21.49 10.25
C SER A 85 -9.30 -21.87 9.22
N GLY A 86 -9.34 -21.32 8.01
CA GLY A 86 -8.37 -21.61 6.96
C GLY A 86 -7.34 -20.49 6.76
N TYR A 87 -6.09 -20.82 6.47
CA TYR A 87 -5.05 -19.84 6.12
C TYR A 87 -4.38 -20.21 4.79
N GLN A 88 -3.55 -19.34 4.23
CA GLN A 88 -2.86 -19.62 2.96
C GLN A 88 -1.55 -20.41 3.20
N GLU A 89 -1.34 -21.52 2.48
CA GLU A 89 -0.12 -22.34 2.55
C GLU A 89 1.15 -21.51 2.32
N GLU A 90 1.06 -20.48 1.47
CA GLU A 90 2.18 -19.69 0.95
C GLU A 90 2.35 -18.33 1.62
N ALA A 91 1.71 -18.12 2.77
CA ALA A 91 1.82 -16.86 3.52
C ALA A 91 3.28 -16.53 3.92
N VAL A 92 4.15 -17.55 3.98
CA VAL A 92 5.61 -17.38 4.11
C VAL A 92 6.28 -18.15 2.98
N PRO A 93 7.26 -17.55 2.26
CA PRO A 93 7.96 -18.21 1.17
C PRO A 93 8.62 -19.51 1.63
N SER A 94 8.61 -20.51 0.75
CA SER A 94 9.41 -21.70 0.98
C SER A 94 10.90 -21.32 0.94
N TYR A 95 11.64 -21.78 1.94
CA TYR A 95 13.10 -21.66 1.98
C TYR A 95 13.79 -22.66 1.02
N TYR A 96 13.02 -23.48 0.31
CA TYR A 96 13.51 -24.46 -0.65
C TYR A 96 13.14 -24.08 -2.07
N CYS A 97 14.14 -24.04 -2.95
CA CYS A 97 13.92 -24.07 -4.39
C CYS A 97 13.54 -25.49 -4.81
N CYS A 98 12.24 -25.80 -4.87
CA CYS A 98 11.78 -27.07 -5.41
C CYS A 98 11.61 -26.96 -6.94
N PHE A 99 12.66 -27.28 -7.71
CA PHE A 99 12.62 -27.26 -9.18
C PHE A 99 11.58 -28.21 -9.79
N ASN A 100 11.09 -29.18 -9.01
CA ASN A 100 10.03 -30.11 -9.42
C ASN A 100 8.63 -29.63 -9.03
N ARG A 101 8.50 -28.60 -8.18
CA ARG A 101 7.20 -28.00 -7.89
C ARG A 101 6.78 -27.27 -9.16
N LYS A 102 5.67 -27.72 -9.77
CA LYS A 102 5.11 -27.01 -10.92
C LYS A 102 4.95 -25.54 -10.56
N VAL A 103 5.44 -24.68 -11.46
CA VAL A 103 5.27 -23.23 -11.30
C VAL A 103 3.81 -22.94 -11.60
N VAL A 104 3.06 -22.50 -10.59
CA VAL A 104 1.61 -22.35 -10.64
C VAL A 104 1.23 -21.01 -11.27
N ASP A 105 0.91 -20.97 -12.56
CA ASP A 105 0.59 -19.71 -13.27
C ASP A 105 -0.82 -19.17 -12.97
N ASP A 106 -1.12 -19.01 -11.69
CA ASP A 106 -2.36 -18.41 -11.16
C ASP A 106 -2.06 -17.38 -10.03
N GLU A 107 -3.06 -17.07 -9.20
CA GLU A 107 -2.95 -16.18 -8.04
C GLU A 107 -1.80 -16.56 -7.07
N VAL A 108 -1.44 -17.84 -7.02
CA VAL A 108 -0.38 -18.47 -6.23
C VAL A 108 1.01 -18.03 -6.70
N ILE A 109 1.27 -17.84 -8.01
CA ILE A 109 2.57 -17.28 -8.50
C ILE A 109 2.76 -15.83 -8.08
N GLU A 110 1.72 -14.99 -8.19
CA GLU A 110 1.81 -13.59 -7.72
C GLU A 110 2.09 -13.58 -6.22
N LYS A 111 1.40 -14.43 -5.44
CA LYS A 111 1.59 -14.56 -3.99
C LYS A 111 2.98 -15.11 -3.61
N THR A 112 3.53 -16.07 -4.34
CA THR A 112 4.86 -16.65 -4.07
C THR A 112 6.01 -15.73 -4.50
N LYS A 113 5.88 -15.03 -5.63
CA LYS A 113 6.88 -14.01 -6.05
C LYS A 113 6.92 -12.83 -5.08
N GLU A 114 5.78 -12.49 -4.48
CA GLU A 114 5.71 -11.38 -3.51
C GLU A 114 5.88 -11.79 -2.05
N GLY A 115 6.04 -13.09 -1.72
CA GLY A 115 5.87 -13.58 -0.34
C GLY A 115 6.85 -13.02 0.71
N PHE A 116 7.93 -12.33 0.33
CA PHE A 116 8.71 -11.49 1.27
C PHE A 116 8.39 -9.98 1.19
N GLY A 117 7.90 -9.48 0.05
CA GLY A 117 7.64 -8.05 -0.18
C GLY A 117 6.20 -7.58 0.13
N SER A 118 5.20 -8.47 0.13
CA SER A 118 3.79 -8.17 0.44
C SER A 118 3.21 -9.02 1.60
N ALA A 119 4.10 -9.69 2.34
CA ALA A 119 3.82 -10.71 3.37
C ALA A 119 2.87 -10.28 4.51
N SER A 120 2.75 -8.98 4.79
CA SER A 120 2.02 -8.46 5.96
C SER A 120 0.52 -8.82 5.95
N LYS A 121 -0.09 -9.03 4.77
CA LYS A 121 -1.53 -9.28 4.65
C LYS A 121 -1.96 -10.72 4.93
N ASN A 122 -1.03 -11.69 4.93
CA ASN A 122 -1.36 -13.13 4.97
C ASN A 122 -0.79 -13.86 6.19
N ILE A 123 0.12 -13.24 6.94
CA ILE A 123 0.84 -13.88 8.04
C ILE A 123 -0.03 -14.18 9.26
N PHE A 124 -1.13 -13.45 9.47
CA PHE A 124 -2.05 -13.67 10.61
C PHE A 124 -2.62 -15.10 10.67
N GLY A 125 -3.20 -15.56 9.55
CA GLY A 125 -3.77 -16.91 9.47
C GLY A 125 -2.70 -17.99 9.67
N PHE A 126 -1.52 -17.77 9.08
CA PHE A 126 -0.37 -18.66 9.21
C PHE A 126 0.15 -18.76 10.65
N LEU A 127 0.29 -17.62 11.35
CA LEU A 127 0.66 -17.58 12.77
C LEU A 127 -0.35 -18.32 13.64
N THR A 128 -1.64 -18.16 13.35
CA THR A 128 -2.69 -18.92 14.05
C THR A 128 -2.58 -20.42 13.78
N GLY A 129 -2.27 -20.82 12.54
CA GLY A 129 -1.94 -22.21 12.19
C GLY A 129 -0.73 -22.71 12.97
N PHE A 130 0.33 -21.91 13.07
CA PHE A 130 1.55 -22.22 13.81
C PHE A 130 1.28 -22.43 15.30
N MET A 131 0.39 -21.64 15.92
CA MET A 131 -0.05 -21.83 17.32
C MET A 131 -0.72 -23.19 17.57
N LEU A 132 -1.29 -23.80 16.53
CA LEU A 132 -2.04 -25.06 16.62
C LEU A 132 -1.35 -26.23 15.89
N LYS A 133 -0.11 -26.05 15.40
CA LYS A 133 0.57 -27.04 14.55
C LYS A 133 0.67 -28.43 15.19
N ASP A 134 0.89 -28.46 16.50
CA ASP A 134 1.11 -29.70 17.27
C ASP A 134 -0.17 -30.26 17.92
N CYS A 135 -1.34 -29.64 17.71
CA CYS A 135 -2.57 -30.02 18.42
C CYS A 135 -2.97 -31.49 18.15
N ASN A 136 -2.70 -32.00 16.94
CA ASN A 136 -2.97 -33.39 16.58
C ASN A 136 -2.05 -34.37 17.34
N TRP A 137 -0.77 -34.03 17.46
CA TRP A 137 0.22 -34.84 18.15
C TRP A 137 -0.04 -34.82 19.67
N LEU A 138 -0.30 -33.64 20.23
CA LEU A 138 -0.62 -33.47 21.65
C LEU A 138 -1.84 -34.29 22.05
N TRP A 139 -2.89 -34.31 21.23
CA TRP A 139 -4.07 -35.12 21.51
C TRP A 139 -3.78 -36.64 21.45
N LYS A 140 -3.02 -37.11 20.44
CA LYS A 140 -2.66 -38.54 20.32
C LYS A 140 -1.85 -39.04 21.51
N ASN A 141 -1.04 -38.18 22.13
CA ASN A 141 -0.18 -38.52 23.26
C ASN A 141 -0.79 -38.17 24.63
N ALA A 142 -1.96 -37.54 24.67
CA ALA A 142 -2.66 -37.29 25.93
C ALA A 142 -3.29 -38.58 26.45
N ASP A 143 -3.06 -38.93 27.72
CA ASP A 143 -3.58 -40.12 28.41
C ASP A 143 -5.14 -40.17 28.56
N LYS A 144 -5.88 -39.31 27.87
CA LYS A 144 -7.33 -39.11 28.07
C LYS A 144 -8.14 -39.54 26.83
N LYS A 145 -9.14 -40.39 27.04
CA LYS A 145 -10.10 -40.89 26.01
C LYS A 145 -11.14 -39.86 25.54
N SER A 146 -10.90 -38.56 25.69
CA SER A 146 -11.87 -37.54 25.29
C SER A 146 -11.90 -37.36 23.76
N SER A 147 -13.02 -36.84 23.25
CA SER A 147 -13.13 -36.47 21.84
C SER A 147 -12.17 -35.33 21.51
N GLN A 148 -11.33 -35.51 20.48
CA GLN A 148 -10.46 -34.46 19.97
C GLN A 148 -11.29 -33.22 19.58
N VAL A 149 -11.09 -32.06 20.21
CA VAL A 149 -11.76 -30.81 19.80
C VAL A 149 -11.00 -30.13 18.67
N PHE A 150 -9.71 -29.88 18.86
CA PHE A 150 -8.85 -29.16 17.90
C PHE A 150 -8.20 -30.12 16.90
N THR A 151 -8.25 -29.78 15.61
CA THR A 151 -7.67 -30.57 14.52
C THR A 151 -7.00 -29.66 13.51
N HIS A 152 -5.68 -29.80 13.36
CA HIS A 152 -4.93 -29.15 12.30
C HIS A 152 -4.93 -30.03 11.05
N ILE A 153 -5.30 -29.50 9.90
CA ILE A 153 -5.31 -30.24 8.63
C ILE A 153 -3.93 -30.17 8.01
N LEU A 154 -3.31 -31.33 7.78
CA LEU A 154 -2.03 -31.50 7.09
C LEU A 154 -0.89 -30.55 7.53
N PRO A 155 -0.67 -30.30 8.84
CA PRO A 155 0.41 -29.41 9.30
C PRO A 155 1.80 -29.87 8.82
N GLU A 156 2.00 -31.17 8.62
CA GLU A 156 3.26 -31.76 8.16
C GLU A 156 3.64 -31.37 6.73
N LYS A 157 2.73 -30.78 5.96
CA LYS A 157 3.03 -30.26 4.61
C LYS A 157 3.57 -28.83 4.63
N ILE A 158 3.57 -28.17 5.78
CA ILE A 158 4.07 -26.81 5.93
C ILE A 158 5.49 -26.86 6.45
N ASP A 159 6.47 -26.62 5.57
CA ASP A 159 7.90 -26.73 5.89
C ASP A 159 8.27 -26.00 7.20
N LEU A 160 7.80 -24.76 7.36
CA LEU A 160 8.12 -23.93 8.53
C LEU A 160 7.52 -24.42 9.86
N PHE A 161 6.61 -25.40 9.84
CA PHE A 161 6.01 -25.94 11.06
C PHE A 161 6.86 -27.04 11.70
N ASP A 162 7.82 -27.60 10.97
CA ASP A 162 8.74 -28.60 11.51
C ASP A 162 9.81 -27.93 12.40
N ASP A 163 9.95 -28.45 13.61
CA ASP A 163 10.84 -27.91 14.66
C ASP A 163 12.33 -28.03 14.29
N ASN A 164 12.69 -28.90 13.34
CA ASN A 164 14.05 -28.97 12.80
C ASN A 164 14.43 -27.70 12.02
N PHE A 165 13.47 -26.84 11.70
CA PHE A 165 13.66 -25.61 10.95
C PHE A 165 13.68 -24.35 11.82
N ILE A 166 14.03 -24.46 13.10
CA ILE A 166 14.07 -23.33 14.03
C ILE A 166 14.90 -22.13 13.51
N ILE A 167 15.96 -22.38 12.74
CA ILE A 167 16.77 -21.30 12.12
C ILE A 167 15.93 -20.52 11.09
N PHE A 168 15.18 -21.23 10.24
CA PHE A 168 14.30 -20.60 9.27
C PHE A 168 13.09 -19.94 9.93
N GLN A 169 12.56 -20.50 11.02
CA GLN A 169 11.50 -19.85 11.80
C GLN A 169 12.01 -18.57 12.48
N LYS A 170 13.22 -18.58 13.05
CA LYS A 170 13.85 -17.38 13.62
C LYS A 170 14.10 -16.32 12.56
N HIS A 171 14.58 -16.74 11.39
CA HIS A 171 14.70 -15.85 10.24
C HIS A 171 13.31 -15.34 9.80
N ALA A 172 12.28 -16.20 9.82
CA ALA A 172 10.95 -15.86 9.34
C ALA A 172 10.17 -14.91 10.26
N PHE A 173 10.35 -15.04 11.57
CA PHE A 173 9.61 -14.26 12.56
C PHE A 173 10.44 -13.13 13.19
N GLY A 174 11.74 -13.07 12.89
CA GLY A 174 12.62 -11.98 13.34
C GLY A 174 12.62 -11.79 14.86
N SER A 175 12.44 -10.54 15.29
CA SER A 175 12.37 -10.16 16.72
C SER A 175 11.20 -10.80 17.46
N ASP A 176 10.14 -11.18 16.76
CA ASP A 176 8.89 -11.61 17.37
C ASP A 176 8.87 -13.13 17.64
N PHE A 177 9.89 -13.85 17.16
CA PHE A 177 10.02 -15.30 17.31
C PHE A 177 9.83 -15.75 18.78
N GLU A 178 10.51 -15.11 19.73
CA GLU A 178 10.44 -15.49 21.15
C GLU A 178 9.04 -15.24 21.75
N PHE A 179 8.37 -14.15 21.35
CA PHE A 179 7.00 -13.87 21.77
C PHE A 179 6.02 -14.92 21.21
N ILE A 180 6.18 -15.29 19.92
CA ILE A 180 5.37 -16.28 19.23
C ILE A 180 5.53 -17.66 19.89
N ILE A 181 6.75 -18.11 20.17
CA ILE A 181 7.01 -19.38 20.84
C ILE A 181 6.42 -19.40 22.26
N LYS A 182 6.59 -18.32 23.03
CA LYS A 182 5.99 -18.20 24.36
C LYS A 182 4.46 -18.30 24.32
N SER A 183 3.82 -17.67 23.34
CA SER A 183 2.37 -17.71 23.15
C SER A 183 1.89 -19.11 22.77
N ARG A 184 2.63 -19.79 21.88
CA ARG A 184 2.37 -21.19 21.51
C ARG A 184 2.43 -22.10 22.73
N ASP A 185 3.49 -22.02 23.54
CA ASP A 185 3.66 -22.87 24.72
C ASP A 185 2.51 -22.67 25.75
N ILE A 186 1.94 -21.46 25.85
CA ILE A 186 0.77 -21.18 26.68
C ILE A 186 -0.48 -21.88 26.13
N ILE A 187 -0.69 -21.83 24.81
CA ILE A 187 -1.81 -22.50 24.12
C ILE A 187 -1.67 -24.02 24.23
N GLU A 188 -0.47 -24.58 24.04
CA GLU A 188 -0.21 -26.02 24.18
C GLU A 188 -0.54 -26.54 25.58
N LYS A 189 -0.20 -25.79 26.64
CA LYS A 189 -0.58 -26.14 28.01
C LYS A 189 -2.10 -26.24 28.16
N ALA A 190 -2.85 -25.32 27.57
CA ALA A 190 -4.31 -25.36 27.59
C ALA A 190 -4.87 -26.53 26.75
N LEU A 191 -4.24 -26.85 25.61
CA LEU A 191 -4.59 -28.02 24.78
C LEU A 191 -4.38 -29.34 25.54
N ILE A 192 -3.27 -29.50 26.26
CA ILE A 192 -2.97 -30.68 27.09
C ILE A 192 -4.01 -30.82 28.22
N GLN A 193 -4.44 -29.70 28.80
CA GLN A 193 -5.50 -29.68 29.82
C GLN A 193 -6.88 -29.99 29.24
N GLN A 194 -7.03 -29.89 27.91
CA GLN A 194 -8.29 -30.04 27.18
C GLN A 194 -9.36 -29.01 27.59
N ASP A 195 -8.91 -27.85 28.07
CA ASP A 195 -9.78 -26.72 28.39
C ASP A 195 -9.98 -25.88 27.14
N THR A 196 -11.10 -26.14 26.45
CA THR A 196 -11.44 -25.48 25.20
C THR A 196 -11.58 -23.96 25.40
N ASN A 197 -12.22 -23.51 26.47
CA ASN A 197 -12.41 -22.08 26.72
C ASN A 197 -11.08 -21.38 27.01
N SER A 198 -10.17 -22.03 27.74
CA SER A 198 -8.83 -21.48 27.95
C SER A 198 -8.05 -21.40 26.64
N VAL A 199 -8.10 -22.42 25.77
CA VAL A 199 -7.44 -22.36 24.45
C VAL A 199 -7.96 -21.18 23.63
N LEU A 200 -9.29 -21.05 23.51
CA LEU A 200 -9.93 -19.98 22.75
C LEU A 200 -9.59 -18.59 23.31
N LYS A 201 -9.59 -18.43 24.63
CA LYS A 201 -9.21 -17.17 25.30
C LYS A 201 -7.74 -16.81 25.03
N LYS A 202 -6.83 -17.78 25.09
CA LYS A 202 -5.40 -17.55 24.81
C LYS A 202 -5.12 -17.24 23.34
N MET A 203 -5.86 -17.83 22.42
CA MET A 203 -5.81 -17.44 21.00
C MET A 203 -6.30 -16.00 20.82
N MET A 204 -7.40 -15.61 21.46
CA MET A 204 -7.92 -14.24 21.38
C MET A 204 -6.95 -13.21 21.97
N GLU A 205 -6.34 -13.49 23.13
CA GLU A 205 -5.29 -12.64 23.73
C GLU A 205 -4.10 -12.46 22.76
N PHE A 206 -3.62 -13.54 22.15
CA PHE A 206 -2.56 -13.48 21.14
C PHE A 206 -2.95 -12.62 19.93
N TRP A 207 -4.19 -12.72 19.46
CA TRP A 207 -4.70 -11.90 18.36
C TRP A 207 -4.83 -10.42 18.73
N GLU A 208 -5.25 -10.11 19.95
CA GLU A 208 -5.27 -8.75 20.48
C GLU A 208 -3.85 -8.16 20.53
N ASP A 209 -2.86 -8.94 20.95
CA ASP A 209 -1.45 -8.53 20.94
C ASP A 209 -0.94 -8.24 19.52
N ILE A 210 -1.28 -9.07 18.52
CA ILE A 210 -0.97 -8.79 17.11
C ILE A 210 -1.64 -7.49 16.66
N TYR A 211 -2.95 -7.33 16.93
CA TYR A 211 -3.71 -6.17 16.47
C TYR A 211 -3.20 -4.85 17.07
N LEU A 212 -2.76 -4.89 18.34
CA LEU A 212 -2.16 -3.75 19.03
C LEU A 212 -0.71 -3.46 18.60
N GLY A 213 -0.18 -4.21 17.62
CA GLY A 213 1.14 -3.99 17.05
C GLY A 213 2.29 -4.52 17.90
N GLN A 214 2.04 -5.45 18.83
CA GLN A 214 3.11 -6.14 19.56
C GLN A 214 3.87 -7.13 18.68
N ILE A 215 3.27 -7.57 17.57
CA ILE A 215 3.91 -8.36 16.51
C ILE A 215 3.91 -7.51 15.23
N LYS A 216 5.07 -7.42 14.59
CA LYS A 216 5.27 -6.75 13.31
C LYS A 216 5.70 -7.77 12.25
N SER A 217 5.35 -7.54 10.99
CA SER A 217 5.85 -8.38 9.88
C SER A 217 7.27 -8.00 9.50
N PHE A 218 7.87 -8.75 8.56
CA PHE A 218 9.14 -8.37 7.93
C PHE A 218 9.09 -6.93 7.42
N GLY A 219 10.05 -6.10 7.83
CA GLY A 219 10.06 -4.67 7.51
C GLY A 219 9.10 -3.83 8.37
N ASP A 220 8.79 -4.28 9.60
CA ASP A 220 8.06 -3.55 10.64
C ASP A 220 6.65 -3.07 10.27
N ILE A 221 6.07 -3.64 9.22
CA ILE A 221 4.70 -3.33 8.84
C ILE A 221 3.78 -4.03 9.84
N SER A 222 2.88 -3.27 10.47
CA SER A 222 1.86 -3.83 11.34
C SER A 222 1.04 -4.90 10.61
N ILE A 223 0.84 -6.05 11.25
CA ILE A 223 0.02 -7.16 10.73
C ILE A 223 -1.48 -6.91 11.05
N ALA A 224 -1.82 -5.79 11.70
CA ALA A 224 -3.17 -5.42 12.11
C ALA A 224 -4.12 -5.28 10.89
N THR A 225 -4.74 -6.39 10.51
CA THR A 225 -5.74 -6.48 9.45
C THR A 225 -7.15 -6.59 10.05
N GLN A 226 -8.16 -6.30 9.23
CA GLN A 226 -9.57 -6.56 9.57
C GLN A 226 -9.82 -8.00 10.00
N ASP A 227 -9.15 -8.98 9.38
CA ASP A 227 -9.30 -10.41 9.69
C ASP A 227 -9.01 -10.73 11.17
N ILE A 228 -8.07 -9.99 11.78
CA ILE A 228 -7.76 -10.11 13.20
C ILE A 228 -8.92 -9.58 14.04
N LEU A 229 -9.42 -8.37 13.73
CA LEU A 229 -10.57 -7.80 14.42
C LEU A 229 -11.80 -8.71 14.34
N PHE A 230 -12.09 -9.24 13.15
CA PHE A 230 -13.17 -10.22 13.00
C PHE A 230 -12.95 -11.41 13.91
N SER A 231 -11.75 -12.00 13.89
CA SER A 231 -11.44 -13.18 14.68
C SER A 231 -11.58 -12.92 16.17
N ILE A 232 -11.14 -11.75 16.67
CA ILE A 232 -11.30 -11.34 18.07
C ILE A 232 -12.78 -11.25 18.45
N TYR A 233 -13.58 -10.48 17.70
CA TYR A 233 -15.00 -10.30 18.05
C TYR A 233 -15.82 -11.57 17.84
N TYR A 234 -15.47 -12.39 16.85
CA TYR A 234 -16.10 -13.69 16.63
C TYR A 234 -15.79 -14.63 17.79
N MET A 235 -14.55 -14.62 18.28
CA MET A 235 -14.18 -15.40 19.46
C MET A 235 -14.89 -14.93 20.73
N ARG A 236 -15.08 -13.62 20.91
CA ARG A 236 -15.91 -13.09 22.00
C ARG A 236 -17.35 -13.60 21.92
N TYR A 237 -17.93 -13.65 20.73
CA TYR A 237 -19.24 -14.29 20.51
C TYR A 237 -19.22 -15.76 20.93
N ILE A 238 -18.26 -16.54 20.45
CA ILE A 238 -18.14 -17.98 20.77
C ILE A 238 -18.00 -18.20 22.28
N LEU A 239 -17.15 -17.41 22.96
CA LEU A 239 -16.93 -17.50 24.40
C LEU A 239 -18.17 -17.12 25.23
N ASN A 240 -19.06 -16.29 24.67
CA ASN A 240 -20.32 -15.90 25.29
C ASN A 240 -21.51 -16.82 24.90
N SER A 241 -21.32 -17.71 23.94
CA SER A 241 -22.35 -18.67 23.51
C SER A 241 -22.55 -19.77 24.54
N ASN A 242 -23.79 -20.23 24.68
CA ASN A 242 -24.12 -21.41 25.50
C ASN A 242 -23.87 -22.74 24.76
N SER A 243 -23.47 -22.69 23.49
CA SER A 243 -23.24 -23.86 22.64
C SER A 243 -21.78 -24.32 22.71
N ASN A 244 -21.57 -25.53 23.21
CA ASN A 244 -20.22 -26.10 23.37
C ASN A 244 -19.53 -26.34 22.02
N VAL A 245 -18.25 -25.96 21.92
CA VAL A 245 -17.41 -26.29 20.77
C VAL A 245 -17.11 -27.79 20.74
N LYS A 246 -17.58 -28.47 19.70
CA LYS A 246 -17.35 -29.90 19.47
C LYS A 246 -16.11 -30.14 18.60
N LYS A 247 -15.86 -29.24 17.65
CA LYS A 247 -14.72 -29.29 16.74
C LYS A 247 -14.17 -27.91 16.41
N PHE A 248 -12.87 -27.82 16.25
CA PHE A 248 -12.15 -26.68 15.69
C PHE A 248 -11.19 -27.20 14.63
N TYR A 249 -11.41 -26.82 13.38
CA TYR A 249 -10.56 -27.15 12.25
C TYR A 249 -9.70 -25.95 11.88
N VAL A 250 -8.40 -26.18 11.73
CA VAL A 250 -7.45 -25.20 11.22
C VAL A 250 -6.60 -25.80 10.11
N GLY A 251 -6.27 -25.07 9.06
CA GLY A 251 -5.33 -25.59 8.06
C GLY A 251 -5.13 -24.73 6.83
N PRO A 252 -4.14 -25.09 6.00
CA PRO A 252 -3.80 -24.39 4.77
C PRO A 252 -4.86 -24.65 3.68
N ASP A 253 -5.39 -23.60 3.07
CA ASP A 253 -6.25 -23.63 1.86
C ASP A 253 -7.41 -24.64 1.94
N ILE A 254 -7.94 -24.89 3.14
CA ILE A 254 -8.97 -25.91 3.38
C ILE A 254 -10.36 -25.54 2.82
N THR A 255 -10.60 -24.26 2.54
CA THR A 255 -11.83 -23.77 1.89
C THR A 255 -11.56 -23.21 0.49
N TYR A 256 -10.49 -23.64 -0.18
CA TYR A 256 -10.19 -23.24 -1.55
C TYR A 256 -11.11 -23.98 -2.56
N PRO A 257 -11.51 -23.36 -3.68
CA PRO A 257 -12.32 -24.03 -4.70
C PRO A 257 -11.58 -25.25 -5.26
N ILE A 258 -12.27 -26.38 -5.41
CA ILE A 258 -11.65 -27.66 -5.85
C ILE A 258 -11.70 -27.82 -7.37
N GLU A 259 -12.62 -27.14 -8.06
CA GLU A 259 -12.76 -27.23 -9.52
C GLU A 259 -11.45 -26.94 -10.26
N VAL A 260 -11.26 -27.61 -11.40
CA VAL A 260 -10.06 -27.47 -12.25
C VAL A 260 -10.35 -26.44 -13.34
N LEU A 261 -9.52 -25.40 -13.43
CA LEU A 261 -9.53 -24.40 -14.50
C LEU A 261 -8.30 -24.62 -15.39
N GLU A 262 -8.28 -24.09 -16.63
CA GLU A 262 -7.08 -24.16 -17.49
C GLU A 262 -5.82 -23.57 -16.81
N CYS A 263 -6.01 -22.59 -15.92
CA CYS A 263 -4.95 -21.96 -15.14
C CYS A 263 -4.69 -22.62 -13.77
N GLN A 264 -5.47 -23.63 -13.35
CA GLN A 264 -5.42 -24.17 -11.98
C GLN A 264 -5.31 -25.70 -11.97
N ASP A 265 -4.12 -26.22 -11.65
CA ASP A 265 -3.83 -27.65 -11.52
C ASP A 265 -4.50 -28.30 -10.28
N GLU A 266 -4.89 -29.57 -10.41
CA GLU A 266 -5.51 -30.37 -9.33
C GLU A 266 -4.65 -30.45 -8.05
N GLU A 267 -3.32 -30.47 -8.17
CA GLU A 267 -2.41 -30.56 -7.02
C GLU A 267 -2.49 -29.35 -6.07
N ILE A 268 -2.94 -28.20 -6.57
CA ILE A 268 -3.07 -26.96 -5.80
C ILE A 268 -4.21 -27.08 -4.78
N THR A 269 -5.27 -27.82 -5.11
CA THR A 269 -6.47 -27.93 -4.28
C THR A 269 -6.42 -29.11 -3.31
N LYS A 270 -5.25 -29.79 -3.20
CA LYS A 270 -5.03 -31.00 -2.37
C LYS A 270 -5.53 -30.88 -0.93
N ASN A 271 -5.38 -29.70 -0.31
CA ASN A 271 -5.76 -29.49 1.09
C ASN A 271 -7.28 -29.38 1.24
N ALA A 272 -7.95 -28.64 0.34
CA ALA A 272 -9.40 -28.55 0.26
C ALA A 272 -10.03 -29.92 -0.04
N GLN A 273 -9.47 -30.68 -0.98
CA GLN A 273 -9.90 -32.06 -1.29
C GLN A 273 -9.81 -32.99 -0.07
N TYR A 274 -8.70 -32.92 0.67
CA TYR A 274 -8.54 -33.71 1.89
C TYR A 274 -9.55 -33.28 2.97
N PHE A 275 -9.72 -31.97 3.15
CA PHE A 275 -10.61 -31.43 4.16
C PHE A 275 -12.08 -31.75 3.87
N VAL A 276 -12.57 -31.58 2.63
CA VAL A 276 -13.97 -31.85 2.29
C VAL A 276 -14.33 -33.32 2.55
N LYS A 277 -13.42 -34.24 2.22
CA LYS A 277 -13.55 -35.68 2.48
C LYS A 277 -13.58 -36.01 3.97
N LEU A 278 -12.84 -35.27 4.79
CA LEU A 278 -12.84 -35.42 6.25
C LEU A 278 -14.10 -34.82 6.87
N PHE A 279 -14.50 -33.64 6.41
CA PHE A 279 -15.57 -32.83 6.97
C PHE A 279 -16.95 -33.42 6.64
N GLU A 280 -17.17 -33.91 5.42
CA GLU A 280 -18.41 -34.60 5.01
C GLU A 280 -18.76 -35.76 5.97
N LYS A 281 -17.77 -36.52 6.42
CA LYS A 281 -17.95 -37.64 7.37
C LYS A 281 -18.41 -37.20 8.75
N LYS A 282 -18.30 -35.91 9.08
CA LYS A 282 -18.76 -35.33 10.36
C LYS A 282 -20.15 -34.74 10.27
N LEU A 283 -20.68 -34.57 9.06
CA LEU A 283 -22.04 -34.16 8.82
C LEU A 283 -22.93 -35.41 8.90
N VAL A 284 -23.47 -35.71 10.08
CA VAL A 284 -24.27 -36.92 10.35
C VAL A 284 -25.48 -36.58 11.23
N PRO A 285 -26.55 -37.38 11.21
CA PRO A 285 -27.66 -37.21 12.15
C PRO A 285 -27.18 -37.34 13.60
N ILE A 286 -27.64 -36.46 14.48
CA ILE A 286 -27.39 -36.53 15.92
C ILE A 286 -28.57 -37.25 16.57
N GLU A 287 -28.28 -38.34 17.31
CA GLU A 287 -29.29 -39.17 17.97
C GLU A 287 -30.37 -39.68 16.99
N ASP A 288 -29.97 -40.01 15.76
CA ASP A 288 -30.83 -40.41 14.65
C ASP A 288 -31.95 -39.40 14.29
N LYS A 289 -31.82 -38.15 14.74
CA LYS A 289 -32.76 -37.06 14.42
C LYS A 289 -32.33 -36.24 13.22
N LYS A 290 -33.31 -35.62 12.56
CA LYS A 290 -33.05 -34.63 11.51
C LYS A 290 -32.22 -33.49 12.09
N THR A 291 -31.03 -33.34 11.54
CA THR A 291 -30.00 -32.42 12.02
C THR A 291 -29.68 -31.41 10.94
N VAL A 292 -29.65 -30.14 11.30
CA VAL A 292 -29.16 -29.08 10.43
C VAL A 292 -27.82 -28.54 10.92
N TYR A 293 -26.92 -28.34 9.99
CA TYR A 293 -25.65 -27.66 10.19
C TYR A 293 -25.80 -26.22 9.69
N ILE A 294 -25.78 -25.26 10.60
CA ILE A 294 -26.02 -23.84 10.33
C ILE A 294 -24.66 -23.20 10.00
N PHE A 295 -24.44 -22.88 8.73
CA PHE A 295 -23.21 -22.26 8.26
C PHE A 295 -23.30 -20.75 8.48
N CYS A 296 -22.46 -20.21 9.36
CA CYS A 296 -22.46 -18.81 9.76
C CYS A 296 -21.07 -18.15 9.68
N SER A 297 -21.05 -16.87 9.34
CA SER A 297 -19.85 -16.02 9.39
C SER A 297 -20.27 -14.58 9.67
N PHE A 298 -19.42 -13.80 10.32
CA PHE A 298 -19.65 -12.37 10.52
C PHE A 298 -19.62 -11.65 9.18
N VAL A 299 -18.74 -12.06 8.29
CA VAL A 299 -18.45 -11.34 7.05
C VAL A 299 -18.61 -12.19 5.82
N ASP A 300 -18.72 -11.50 4.69
CA ASP A 300 -18.82 -12.03 3.34
C ASP A 300 -18.12 -13.41 3.21
N GLY A 301 -18.94 -14.45 3.11
CA GLY A 301 -18.56 -15.81 3.47
C GLY A 301 -17.89 -16.56 2.34
N VAL A 302 -16.83 -16.02 1.71
CA VAL A 302 -16.16 -16.68 0.58
C VAL A 302 -15.78 -18.12 0.94
N GLY A 303 -15.10 -18.34 2.07
CA GLY A 303 -14.76 -19.69 2.54
C GLY A 303 -15.99 -20.55 2.88
N LYS A 304 -17.08 -19.94 3.35
CA LYS A 304 -18.36 -20.60 3.67
C LYS A 304 -19.06 -21.10 2.40
N SER A 305 -19.33 -20.21 1.44
CA SER A 305 -19.96 -20.55 0.16
C SER A 305 -19.08 -21.53 -0.62
N THR A 306 -17.75 -21.33 -0.59
CA THR A 306 -16.81 -22.22 -1.26
C THR A 306 -16.85 -23.63 -0.66
N LEU A 307 -16.84 -23.76 0.67
CA LEU A 307 -16.93 -25.08 1.31
C LEU A 307 -18.29 -25.75 1.04
N LEU A 308 -19.39 -24.99 1.00
CA LEU A 308 -20.71 -25.51 0.64
C LEU A 308 -20.73 -26.05 -0.80
N GLY A 309 -20.16 -25.31 -1.76
CA GLY A 309 -20.02 -25.77 -3.15
C GLY A 309 -19.13 -27.01 -3.25
N ASN A 310 -17.99 -27.02 -2.57
CA ASN A 310 -17.11 -28.19 -2.50
C ASN A 310 -17.81 -29.42 -1.91
N LEU A 311 -18.62 -29.26 -0.86
CA LEU A 311 -19.42 -30.34 -0.27
C LEU A 311 -20.48 -30.85 -1.24
N THR A 312 -21.15 -29.94 -1.94
CA THR A 312 -22.18 -30.28 -2.94
C THR A 312 -21.57 -31.08 -4.09
N ASN A 313 -20.44 -30.62 -4.61
CA ASN A 313 -19.67 -31.33 -5.63
C ASN A 313 -19.19 -32.70 -5.12
N TYR A 314 -18.62 -32.77 -3.92
CA TYR A 314 -18.12 -34.04 -3.36
C TYR A 314 -19.25 -35.05 -3.11
N VAL A 315 -20.43 -34.60 -2.68
CA VAL A 315 -21.61 -35.49 -2.54
C VAL A 315 -22.12 -35.98 -3.90
N LYS A 316 -22.05 -35.14 -4.94
CA LYS A 316 -22.53 -35.46 -6.29
C LYS A 316 -21.56 -36.34 -7.09
N TYR A 317 -20.26 -36.03 -7.02
CA TYR A 317 -19.22 -36.59 -7.89
C TYR A 317 -18.15 -37.40 -7.13
N GLY A 318 -18.15 -37.39 -5.80
CA GLY A 318 -17.17 -38.11 -5.00
C GLY A 318 -15.75 -37.61 -5.24
N SER A 319 -14.83 -38.52 -5.55
CA SER A 319 -13.43 -38.18 -5.84
C SER A 319 -13.17 -37.82 -7.30
N ASP A 320 -14.20 -37.77 -8.16
CA ASP A 320 -14.04 -37.39 -9.57
C ASP A 320 -14.02 -35.86 -9.73
N ILE A 321 -12.86 -35.28 -9.44
CA ILE A 321 -12.64 -33.83 -9.44
C ILE A 321 -12.81 -33.23 -10.84
N SER A 322 -12.54 -34.01 -11.89
CA SER A 322 -12.69 -33.56 -13.29
C SER A 322 -14.14 -33.23 -13.67
N SER A 323 -15.10 -33.77 -12.92
CA SER A 323 -16.54 -33.56 -13.10
C SER A 323 -17.11 -32.44 -12.22
N TYR A 324 -16.28 -31.77 -11.40
CA TYR A 324 -16.76 -30.74 -10.48
C TYR A 324 -17.28 -29.52 -11.23
N GLU A 325 -18.43 -29.02 -10.78
CA GLU A 325 -18.98 -27.77 -11.28
C GLU A 325 -18.31 -26.58 -10.59
N ARG A 326 -18.27 -25.44 -11.27
CA ARG A 326 -17.77 -24.19 -10.71
C ARG A 326 -18.50 -23.86 -9.41
N VAL A 327 -17.74 -23.50 -8.38
CA VAL A 327 -18.31 -23.12 -7.09
C VAL A 327 -18.68 -21.63 -7.12
N ASP A 328 -19.96 -21.34 -6.88
CA ASP A 328 -20.39 -19.97 -6.65
C ASP A 328 -19.90 -19.52 -5.27
N ASN A 329 -19.01 -18.53 -5.25
CA ASN A 329 -18.49 -17.94 -4.03
C ASN A 329 -19.33 -16.75 -3.55
N SER A 330 -20.43 -16.41 -4.23
CA SER A 330 -21.33 -15.36 -3.83
C SER A 330 -21.95 -15.66 -2.45
N SER A 331 -22.11 -14.62 -1.63
CA SER A 331 -22.76 -14.77 -0.33
C SER A 331 -24.27 -14.78 -0.54
N SER A 332 -24.95 -15.75 0.07
CA SER A 332 -26.41 -15.78 0.13
C SER A 332 -26.96 -14.48 0.73
N GLN A 333 -28.10 -14.02 0.20
CA GLN A 333 -28.87 -12.90 0.74
C GLN A 333 -29.98 -13.38 1.69
N GLU A 334 -30.30 -14.67 1.64
CA GLU A 334 -31.36 -15.32 2.42
C GLU A 334 -30.83 -16.59 3.11
N GLY A 335 -31.46 -16.97 4.23
CA GLY A 335 -31.21 -18.26 4.87
C GLY A 335 -31.70 -19.40 3.98
N THR A 336 -30.78 -20.10 3.31
CA THR A 336 -31.13 -21.15 2.34
C THR A 336 -30.89 -22.53 2.93
N LEU A 337 -31.92 -23.38 2.94
CA LEU A 337 -31.86 -24.72 3.50
C LEU A 337 -31.63 -25.77 2.41
N TYR A 338 -30.50 -26.44 2.47
CA TYR A 338 -30.08 -27.48 1.54
C TYR A 338 -30.21 -28.86 2.19
N ASN A 339 -30.83 -29.80 1.48
CA ASN A 339 -30.81 -31.21 1.88
C ASN A 339 -29.52 -31.85 1.34
N LEU A 340 -28.54 -32.11 2.21
CA LEU A 340 -27.26 -32.68 1.80
C LEU A 340 -27.35 -34.20 1.62
N LYS A 341 -27.93 -34.88 2.61
CA LYS A 341 -28.17 -36.34 2.61
C LYS A 341 -29.24 -36.70 3.64
N ASN A 342 -29.61 -37.98 3.70
CA ASN A 342 -30.71 -38.44 4.57
C ASN A 342 -30.55 -37.92 6.02
N ASN A 343 -31.55 -37.18 6.50
CA ASN A 343 -31.61 -36.52 7.82
C ASN A 343 -30.49 -35.50 8.13
N VAL A 344 -29.73 -35.06 7.13
CA VAL A 344 -28.66 -34.07 7.28
C VAL A 344 -28.89 -32.90 6.33
N TYR A 345 -29.08 -31.73 6.91
CA TYR A 345 -29.35 -30.50 6.19
C TYR A 345 -28.23 -29.49 6.46
N ILE A 346 -28.02 -28.57 5.52
CA ILE A 346 -27.18 -27.38 5.72
C ILE A 346 -28.07 -26.15 5.60
N LEU A 347 -28.07 -25.29 6.61
CA LEU A 347 -28.67 -23.96 6.52
C LEU A 347 -27.55 -22.96 6.25
N ASP A 348 -27.50 -22.44 5.03
CA ASP A 348 -26.56 -21.39 4.67
C ASP A 348 -27.12 -20.02 5.05
N LEU A 349 -26.49 -19.35 6.01
CA LEU A 349 -26.92 -18.02 6.43
C LEU A 349 -26.25 -16.92 5.59
N PRO A 350 -26.94 -15.81 5.31
CA PRO A 350 -26.29 -14.62 4.77
C PRO A 350 -25.24 -14.11 5.77
N ALA A 351 -24.22 -13.43 5.27
CA ALA A 351 -23.25 -12.74 6.13
C ALA A 351 -24.00 -11.76 7.05
N GLN A 352 -23.96 -11.99 8.37
CA GLN A 352 -24.81 -11.29 9.33
C GLN A 352 -24.25 -9.88 9.60
N MET A 353 -25.09 -8.84 9.46
CA MET A 353 -24.89 -7.45 9.91
C MET A 353 -23.49 -6.80 9.73
N SER A 354 -22.59 -7.38 8.94
CA SER A 354 -21.25 -6.81 8.75
C SER A 354 -21.21 -5.76 7.64
N HIS A 355 -22.34 -5.52 7.01
CA HIS A 355 -22.42 -4.72 5.80
C HIS A 355 -23.31 -3.51 6.08
N PHE A 356 -22.71 -2.37 6.46
CA PHE A 356 -23.34 -1.05 6.30
C PHE A 356 -23.69 -0.74 4.86
N VAL A 357 -23.25 -1.57 3.92
CA VAL A 357 -23.55 -1.51 2.49
C VAL A 357 -23.72 -2.96 2.08
N THR A 358 -24.95 -3.40 1.87
CA THR A 358 -25.17 -4.71 1.24
C THR A 358 -24.35 -4.81 -0.03
N LYS A 359 -23.90 -6.02 -0.36
CA LYS A 359 -23.02 -6.26 -1.50
C LYS A 359 -23.64 -5.55 -2.72
N PRO A 360 -22.98 -4.52 -3.28
CA PRO A 360 -23.56 -3.83 -4.41
C PRO A 360 -23.57 -4.79 -5.60
N ASP A 361 -24.70 -4.81 -6.28
CA ASP A 361 -24.92 -5.60 -7.49
C ASP A 361 -24.44 -4.80 -8.69
N GLY A 362 -24.00 -5.49 -9.74
CA GLY A 362 -23.51 -4.82 -10.94
C GLY A 362 -22.63 -5.66 -11.84
N TYR A 363 -21.77 -4.98 -12.60
CA TYR A 363 -20.86 -5.55 -13.58
C TYR A 363 -19.44 -5.01 -13.36
N VAL A 364 -18.43 -5.77 -13.79
CA VAL A 364 -17.02 -5.40 -13.68
C VAL A 364 -16.26 -5.82 -14.94
N TYR A 365 -15.33 -4.98 -15.38
CA TYR A 365 -14.39 -5.32 -16.44
C TYR A 365 -13.23 -6.15 -15.87
N VAL A 366 -13.08 -7.39 -16.35
CA VAL A 366 -12.05 -8.33 -15.88
C VAL A 366 -11.15 -8.75 -17.02
N GLN A 367 -9.94 -9.19 -16.68
CA GLN A 367 -9.00 -9.69 -17.69
C GLN A 367 -9.62 -10.82 -18.51
N LEU A 368 -9.43 -10.78 -19.83
CA LEU A 368 -10.03 -11.75 -20.75
C LEU A 368 -9.61 -13.19 -20.41
N ASP A 369 -8.39 -13.36 -19.92
CA ASP A 369 -7.80 -14.65 -19.58
C ASP A 369 -8.50 -15.38 -18.43
N VAL A 370 -9.36 -14.67 -17.70
CA VAL A 370 -10.08 -15.17 -16.52
C VAL A 370 -11.50 -15.63 -16.88
N VAL A 371 -11.92 -15.47 -18.14
CA VAL A 371 -13.29 -15.76 -18.60
C VAL A 371 -13.24 -16.77 -19.76
N THR A 372 -13.39 -18.05 -19.41
CA THR A 372 -13.24 -19.19 -20.34
C THR A 372 -14.10 -19.07 -21.59
N GLU A 373 -15.32 -18.53 -21.47
CA GLU A 373 -16.26 -18.37 -22.58
C GLU A 373 -15.74 -17.43 -23.69
N HIS A 374 -14.86 -16.48 -23.36
CA HIS A 374 -14.36 -15.48 -24.29
C HIS A 374 -12.91 -15.75 -24.75
N LEU A 375 -12.20 -16.71 -24.16
CA LEU A 375 -10.81 -17.07 -24.52
C LEU A 375 -10.65 -17.42 -26.00
N SER A 376 -11.62 -18.14 -26.58
CA SER A 376 -11.62 -18.51 -28.00
C SER A 376 -11.59 -17.31 -28.96
N LYS A 377 -11.95 -16.11 -28.49
CA LYS A 377 -12.00 -14.87 -29.28
C LYS A 377 -10.76 -13.99 -29.11
N LYS A 378 -9.80 -14.33 -28.22
CA LYS A 378 -8.66 -13.47 -27.86
C LYS A 378 -7.89 -12.93 -29.07
N VAL A 379 -7.44 -13.81 -29.95
CA VAL A 379 -6.68 -13.44 -31.16
C VAL A 379 -7.49 -12.50 -32.08
N GLN A 380 -8.80 -12.71 -32.19
CA GLN A 380 -9.67 -11.87 -33.03
C GLN A 380 -9.85 -10.47 -32.42
N LEU A 381 -9.96 -10.38 -31.09
CA LEU A 381 -10.08 -9.11 -30.37
C LEU A 381 -8.78 -8.30 -30.48
N GLU A 382 -7.63 -8.92 -30.27
CA GLU A 382 -6.31 -8.28 -30.43
C GLU A 382 -6.12 -7.71 -31.84
N GLN A 383 -6.48 -8.49 -32.87
CA GLN A 383 -6.45 -8.03 -34.27
C GLN A 383 -7.43 -6.88 -34.52
N PHE A 384 -8.64 -6.96 -33.96
CA PHE A 384 -9.64 -5.90 -34.11
C PHE A 384 -9.16 -4.59 -33.49
N VAL A 385 -8.61 -4.63 -32.28
CA VAL A 385 -8.07 -3.44 -31.58
C VAL A 385 -6.91 -2.84 -32.38
N ALA A 386 -5.94 -3.66 -32.82
CA ALA A 386 -4.79 -3.19 -33.59
C ALA A 386 -5.21 -2.50 -34.92
N LEU A 387 -6.22 -3.05 -35.61
CA LEU A 387 -6.71 -2.48 -36.87
C LEU A 387 -7.57 -1.22 -36.69
N ASN A 388 -8.19 -1.02 -35.52
CA ASN A 388 -9.15 0.06 -35.28
C ASN A 388 -8.71 1.08 -34.21
N TYR A 389 -7.49 1.00 -33.69
CA TYR A 389 -7.01 1.82 -32.56
C TYR A 389 -7.34 3.32 -32.67
N GLU A 390 -6.92 3.98 -33.76
CA GLU A 390 -7.14 5.43 -33.94
C GLU A 390 -8.63 5.78 -34.03
N LYS A 391 -9.42 4.91 -34.64
CA LYS A 391 -10.88 5.07 -34.72
C LYS A 391 -11.51 4.96 -33.33
N LEU A 392 -11.19 3.90 -32.60
CA LEU A 392 -11.72 3.65 -31.25
C LEU A 392 -11.34 4.76 -30.28
N LYS A 393 -10.09 5.25 -30.35
CA LYS A 393 -9.61 6.38 -29.54
C LYS A 393 -10.40 7.67 -29.84
N LYS A 394 -10.64 7.97 -31.11
CA LYS A 394 -11.43 9.13 -31.50
C LYS A 394 -12.89 9.01 -31.05
N GLU A 395 -13.51 7.85 -31.27
CA GLU A 395 -14.89 7.57 -30.83
C GLU A 395 -15.02 7.69 -29.31
N PHE A 396 -14.05 7.21 -28.55
CA PHE A 396 -14.01 7.35 -27.11
C PHE A 396 -14.03 8.82 -26.66
N LEU A 397 -13.15 9.67 -27.22
CA LEU A 397 -13.12 11.10 -26.90
C LEU A 397 -14.44 11.80 -27.24
N GLU A 398 -15.02 11.49 -28.40
CA GLU A 398 -16.34 12.01 -28.80
C GLU A 398 -17.45 11.56 -27.83
N ASN A 399 -17.44 10.30 -27.42
CA ASN A 399 -18.44 9.74 -26.53
C ASN A 399 -18.32 10.26 -25.09
N VAL A 400 -17.10 10.50 -24.57
CA VAL A 400 -16.92 11.17 -23.28
C VAL A 400 -17.47 12.60 -23.32
N ASN A 401 -17.25 13.34 -24.41
CA ASN A 401 -17.79 14.68 -24.57
C ASN A 401 -19.33 14.68 -24.67
N LYS A 402 -19.93 13.70 -25.34
CA LYS A 402 -21.39 13.50 -25.35
C LYS A 402 -21.93 13.16 -23.96
N ALA A 403 -21.25 12.28 -23.22
CA ALA A 403 -21.64 11.91 -21.86
C ALA A 403 -21.62 13.11 -20.89
N LYS A 404 -20.61 13.99 -21.02
CA LYS A 404 -20.55 15.29 -20.29
C LYS A 404 -21.78 16.15 -20.51
N LEU A 405 -22.27 16.23 -21.74
CA LEU A 405 -23.47 17.01 -22.06
C LEU A 405 -24.74 16.35 -21.49
N ASN A 406 -24.84 15.02 -21.52
CA ASN A 406 -26.03 14.28 -21.11
C ASN A 406 -26.20 14.15 -19.59
N LEU A 407 -25.12 14.17 -18.80
CA LEU A 407 -25.21 14.14 -17.33
C LEU A 407 -25.98 15.33 -16.72
N THR A 408 -26.19 16.41 -17.48
CA THR A 408 -27.03 17.55 -17.07
C THR A 408 -28.54 17.34 -17.26
N LYS A 409 -28.97 16.27 -17.94
CA LYS A 409 -30.38 15.90 -18.14
C LYS A 409 -30.65 14.61 -17.38
N SER A 410 -31.61 14.63 -16.45
CA SER A 410 -31.91 13.54 -15.51
C SER A 410 -31.88 12.14 -16.17
N ALA A 411 -31.18 11.21 -15.52
CA ALA A 411 -31.03 9.83 -15.96
C ALA A 411 -32.39 9.11 -16.02
N GLU A 412 -32.72 8.55 -17.20
CA GLU A 412 -33.80 7.58 -17.35
C GLU A 412 -33.42 6.23 -16.69
N ASP A 413 -34.43 5.49 -16.25
CA ASP A 413 -34.32 4.28 -15.40
C ASP A 413 -33.76 3.01 -16.09
N LYS A 414 -33.26 3.10 -17.33
CA LYS A 414 -32.62 1.94 -17.99
C LYS A 414 -31.12 1.95 -17.76
N ILE A 415 -30.62 0.83 -17.24
CA ILE A 415 -29.19 0.56 -17.07
C ILE A 415 -28.57 0.41 -18.46
N ASP A 416 -27.99 1.49 -18.96
CA ASP A 416 -27.17 1.49 -20.16
C ASP A 416 -25.77 0.93 -19.81
N LEU A 417 -25.59 -0.38 -19.99
CA LEU A 417 -24.30 -1.04 -19.76
C LEU A 417 -23.23 -0.54 -20.73
N ASP A 418 -23.63 -0.14 -21.94
CA ASP A 418 -22.73 0.38 -22.97
C ASP A 418 -22.22 1.79 -22.60
N GLY A 419 -23.07 2.59 -21.95
CA GLY A 419 -22.75 3.92 -21.44
C GLY A 419 -22.20 3.99 -20.01
N GLY A 420 -22.34 2.93 -19.20
CA GLY A 420 -22.02 2.94 -17.76
C GLY A 420 -20.56 3.29 -17.44
N TYR A 421 -19.61 2.78 -18.23
CA TYR A 421 -18.19 3.13 -18.10
C TYR A 421 -17.92 4.62 -18.36
N LEU A 422 -18.52 5.17 -19.42
CA LEU A 422 -18.39 6.58 -19.78
C LEU A 422 -19.06 7.50 -18.76
N LYS A 423 -20.23 7.09 -18.23
CA LYS A 423 -20.90 7.78 -17.13
C LYS A 423 -19.98 7.87 -15.93
N ASN A 424 -19.31 6.78 -15.56
CA ASN A 424 -18.39 6.78 -14.44
C ASN A 424 -17.17 7.68 -14.67
N ILE A 425 -16.56 7.64 -15.86
CA ILE A 425 -15.44 8.54 -16.21
C ILE A 425 -15.83 10.00 -15.97
N VAL A 426 -16.99 10.41 -16.47
CA VAL A 426 -17.42 11.80 -16.34
C VAL A 426 -17.83 12.12 -14.91
N MET A 427 -18.62 11.26 -14.26
CA MET A 427 -19.07 11.46 -12.88
C MET A 427 -17.86 11.60 -11.94
N LEU A 428 -16.83 10.76 -12.11
CA LEU A 428 -15.62 10.75 -11.28
C LEU A 428 -14.61 11.85 -11.64
N ASP A 429 -14.97 12.78 -12.54
CA ASP A 429 -14.12 13.85 -13.06
C ASP A 429 -12.78 13.36 -13.64
N LEU A 430 -12.77 12.18 -14.27
CA LEU A 430 -11.58 11.64 -14.91
C LEU A 430 -11.35 12.33 -16.26
N LEU A 431 -10.13 12.80 -16.49
CA LEU A 431 -9.74 13.37 -17.78
C LEU A 431 -9.52 12.25 -18.80
N PRO A 432 -10.08 12.35 -20.03
CA PRO A 432 -9.95 11.28 -21.03
C PRO A 432 -8.49 10.90 -21.33
N ASP A 433 -7.58 11.88 -21.32
CA ASP A 433 -6.16 11.65 -21.59
C ASP A 433 -5.46 10.90 -20.44
N GLU A 434 -6.00 10.97 -19.22
CA GLU A 434 -5.50 10.29 -18.02
C GLU A 434 -6.09 8.87 -17.87
N VAL A 435 -7.12 8.52 -18.63
CA VAL A 435 -7.71 7.18 -18.63
C VAL A 435 -6.94 6.27 -19.57
N ASP A 436 -6.41 5.17 -19.06
CA ASP A 436 -5.62 4.21 -19.86
C ASP A 436 -6.49 3.24 -20.67
N TRP A 437 -7.73 3.02 -20.24
CA TRP A 437 -8.60 1.97 -20.80
C TRP A 437 -9.66 2.55 -21.73
N ILE A 438 -9.72 2.03 -22.96
CA ILE A 438 -10.64 2.51 -24.00
C ILE A 438 -11.73 1.45 -24.25
N PRO A 439 -13.03 1.81 -24.19
CA PRO A 439 -14.12 0.87 -24.40
C PRO A 439 -14.37 0.59 -25.89
N PHE A 440 -14.75 -0.65 -26.18
CA PHE A 440 -15.22 -1.06 -27.50
C PHE A 440 -16.24 -2.20 -27.39
N ASN A 441 -17.11 -2.31 -28.39
CA ASN A 441 -18.04 -3.43 -28.52
C ASN A 441 -17.56 -4.37 -29.62
N PHE A 442 -17.61 -5.67 -29.35
CA PHE A 442 -17.30 -6.70 -30.34
C PHE A 442 -18.24 -7.89 -30.14
N ASP A 443 -18.93 -8.29 -31.20
CA ASP A 443 -19.84 -9.44 -31.18
C ASP A 443 -20.89 -9.40 -30.05
N GLY A 444 -21.44 -8.20 -29.78
CA GLY A 444 -22.48 -7.99 -28.77
C GLY A 444 -21.99 -7.97 -27.32
N ALA A 445 -20.68 -8.09 -27.08
CA ALA A 445 -20.07 -7.96 -25.76
C ALA A 445 -19.24 -6.67 -25.63
N ASN A 446 -19.12 -6.18 -24.40
CA ASN A 446 -18.40 -4.95 -24.07
C ASN A 446 -17.00 -5.27 -23.52
N TYR A 447 -16.02 -4.55 -24.05
CA TYR A 447 -14.61 -4.75 -23.75
C TYR A 447 -13.91 -3.42 -23.45
N LEU A 448 -12.76 -3.50 -22.76
CA LEU A 448 -11.78 -2.42 -22.66
C LEU A 448 -10.43 -2.91 -23.20
N PHE A 449 -9.63 -2.02 -23.79
CA PHE A 449 -8.21 -2.29 -24.06
C PHE A 449 -7.32 -1.19 -23.48
N ASP A 450 -6.09 -1.52 -23.08
CA ASP A 450 -5.12 -0.54 -22.60
C ASP A 450 -4.49 0.23 -23.79
N LYS A 451 -4.58 1.55 -23.78
CA LYS A 451 -4.06 2.42 -24.85
C LYS A 451 -2.54 2.37 -25.00
N ASN A 452 -1.82 1.92 -23.96
CA ASN A 452 -0.37 1.76 -23.93
C ASN A 452 0.05 0.31 -24.24
N LYS A 453 -0.87 -0.66 -24.12
CA LYS A 453 -0.63 -2.09 -24.36
C LYS A 453 -1.85 -2.75 -25.01
N LEU A 454 -1.90 -2.74 -26.34
CA LEU A 454 -3.10 -3.07 -27.12
C LEU A 454 -3.56 -4.53 -27.03
N ASP A 455 -2.69 -5.45 -26.59
CA ASP A 455 -2.99 -6.85 -26.32
C ASP A 455 -3.60 -7.08 -24.92
N ASP A 456 -3.61 -6.07 -24.06
CA ASP A 456 -4.24 -6.14 -22.74
C ASP A 456 -5.73 -5.78 -22.85
N ILE A 457 -6.59 -6.79 -22.79
CA ILE A 457 -8.03 -6.69 -23.07
C ILE A 457 -8.83 -7.21 -21.87
N LYS A 458 -9.85 -6.44 -21.48
CA LYS A 458 -10.82 -6.80 -20.45
C LYS A 458 -12.21 -6.97 -21.04
N VAL A 459 -13.02 -7.82 -20.43
CA VAL A 459 -14.43 -8.07 -20.78
C VAL A 459 -15.35 -7.73 -19.62
N LEU A 460 -16.51 -7.15 -19.92
CA LEU A 460 -17.54 -6.83 -18.92
C LEU A 460 -18.31 -8.09 -18.52
N VAL A 461 -18.31 -8.43 -17.23
CA VAL A 461 -19.05 -9.58 -16.69
C VAL A 461 -19.86 -9.20 -15.45
N PRO A 462 -20.96 -9.91 -15.13
CA PRO A 462 -21.71 -9.68 -13.89
C PRO A 462 -20.88 -9.94 -12.62
N LEU A 463 -20.99 -9.07 -11.62
CA LEU A 463 -20.35 -9.22 -10.29
C LEU A 463 -20.79 -10.48 -9.53
N ALA A 464 -21.95 -11.05 -9.87
CA ALA A 464 -22.43 -12.29 -9.28
C ALA A 464 -21.66 -13.52 -9.78
N GLY A 465 -21.21 -13.50 -11.04
CA GLY A 465 -20.63 -14.67 -11.73
C GLY A 465 -19.13 -14.54 -12.01
N VAL A 466 -18.44 -13.54 -11.45
CA VAL A 466 -17.02 -13.28 -11.73
C VAL A 466 -16.10 -14.09 -10.81
N HIS A 467 -15.00 -14.60 -11.35
CA HIS A 467 -13.98 -15.29 -10.55
C HIS A 467 -13.31 -14.30 -9.57
N SER A 468 -12.81 -14.79 -8.43
CA SER A 468 -12.16 -13.96 -7.40
C SER A 468 -11.05 -13.08 -7.99
N PHE A 469 -10.23 -13.64 -8.88
CA PHE A 469 -9.18 -12.92 -9.60
C PHE A 469 -9.70 -11.66 -10.35
N GLY A 470 -10.89 -11.74 -10.93
CA GLY A 470 -11.55 -10.62 -11.61
C GLY A 470 -12.05 -9.50 -10.68
N LEU A 471 -12.12 -9.74 -9.36
CA LEU A 471 -12.57 -8.74 -8.37
C LEU A 471 -11.43 -7.82 -7.87
N LYS A 472 -10.19 -8.02 -8.32
CA LYS A 472 -9.02 -7.19 -7.96
C LYS A 472 -9.03 -5.77 -8.57
N VAL A 473 -10.07 -5.40 -9.31
CA VAL A 473 -10.16 -4.11 -10.01
C VAL A 473 -10.17 -2.94 -9.02
N VAL A 474 -9.09 -2.15 -9.01
CA VAL A 474 -8.94 -0.96 -8.14
C VAL A 474 -9.49 0.31 -8.76
N LYS A 475 -9.79 0.29 -10.05
CA LYS A 475 -10.23 1.45 -10.83
C LYS A 475 -11.75 1.57 -10.75
N PRO A 476 -12.31 2.58 -10.04
CA PRO A 476 -13.73 2.66 -9.78
C PRO A 476 -14.56 2.77 -11.05
N GLU A 477 -14.04 3.37 -12.12
CA GLU A 477 -14.74 3.51 -13.40
C GLU A 477 -15.02 2.18 -14.10
N GLN A 478 -14.23 1.13 -13.80
CA GLN A 478 -14.35 -0.21 -14.37
C GLN A 478 -15.42 -1.09 -13.68
N MET A 479 -16.11 -0.56 -12.67
CA MET A 479 -17.24 -1.23 -12.01
C MET A 479 -18.54 -0.46 -12.25
N ILE A 480 -19.54 -1.12 -12.81
CA ILE A 480 -20.85 -0.54 -13.14
C ILE A 480 -21.87 -1.09 -12.14
N PHE A 481 -22.24 -0.30 -11.13
CA PHE A 481 -23.20 -0.72 -10.11
C PHE A 481 -24.64 -0.52 -10.55
N THR A 482 -25.49 -1.51 -10.29
CA THR A 482 -26.91 -1.52 -10.64
C THR A 482 -27.82 -1.23 -9.45
N GLY A 483 -27.38 -1.61 -8.24
CA GLY A 483 -28.14 -1.34 -7.02
C GLY A 483 -27.56 -2.07 -5.82
N VAL A 484 -28.37 -2.12 -4.76
CA VAL A 484 -28.07 -2.81 -3.52
C VAL A 484 -29.29 -3.63 -3.08
N SER A 485 -29.05 -4.84 -2.60
CA SER A 485 -30.10 -5.71 -2.06
C SER A 485 -30.21 -5.52 -0.55
N LEU A 486 -31.27 -4.90 -0.03
CA LEU A 486 -31.49 -4.76 1.42
C LEU A 486 -31.88 -6.12 2.04
N PRO A 487 -31.36 -6.47 3.23
CA PRO A 487 -31.70 -7.70 3.90
C PRO A 487 -33.14 -7.68 4.41
N MET A 488 -33.61 -8.83 4.88
CA MET A 488 -34.86 -8.90 5.63
C MET A 488 -34.73 -8.17 6.98
N TYR A 489 -35.85 -7.62 7.46
CA TYR A 489 -35.97 -7.16 8.83
C TYR A 489 -35.65 -8.31 9.79
N TYR A 490 -34.81 -8.06 10.80
CA TYR A 490 -34.17 -9.13 11.56
C TYR A 490 -35.16 -10.10 12.25
N PRO A 491 -36.24 -9.62 12.93
CA PRO A 491 -37.30 -10.51 13.41
C PRO A 491 -37.97 -11.36 12.32
N SER A 492 -38.18 -10.80 11.12
CA SER A 492 -38.77 -11.52 9.99
C SER A 492 -37.82 -12.59 9.46
N PHE A 493 -36.52 -12.31 9.43
CA PHE A 493 -35.46 -13.28 9.14
C PHE A 493 -35.44 -14.45 10.14
N LEU A 494 -35.52 -14.15 11.44
CA LEU A 494 -35.59 -15.18 12.48
C LEU A 494 -36.82 -16.09 12.30
N ASN A 495 -37.99 -15.50 12.05
CA ASN A 495 -39.23 -16.22 11.79
C ASN A 495 -39.15 -17.10 10.53
N ASP A 496 -38.56 -16.59 9.44
CA ASP A 496 -38.36 -17.33 8.19
C ASP A 496 -37.48 -18.55 8.41
N ILE A 497 -36.34 -18.40 9.10
CA ILE A 497 -35.46 -19.52 9.44
C ILE A 497 -36.20 -20.57 10.27
N SER A 498 -36.83 -20.17 11.38
CA SER A 498 -37.57 -21.10 12.24
C SER A 498 -38.66 -21.84 11.46
N SER A 499 -39.38 -21.13 10.59
CA SER A 499 -40.41 -21.71 9.73
C SER A 499 -39.86 -22.73 8.75
N LYS A 500 -38.73 -22.43 8.08
CA LYS A 500 -38.03 -23.36 7.17
C LYS A 500 -37.58 -24.63 7.91
N LEU A 501 -36.99 -24.48 9.10
CA LEU A 501 -36.53 -25.59 9.92
C LEU A 501 -37.70 -26.46 10.45
N LYS A 502 -38.78 -25.83 10.92
CA LYS A 502 -39.99 -26.54 11.38
C LYS A 502 -40.67 -27.31 10.25
N LYS A 503 -40.76 -26.71 9.05
CA LYS A 503 -41.34 -27.33 7.86
C LYS A 503 -40.63 -28.64 7.49
N GLU A 504 -39.31 -28.69 7.62
CA GLU A 504 -38.51 -29.89 7.37
C GLU A 504 -38.48 -30.87 8.56
N GLY A 505 -39.04 -30.50 9.71
CA GLY A 505 -39.03 -31.32 10.92
C GLY A 505 -37.64 -31.45 11.55
N ILE A 506 -36.83 -30.41 11.47
CA ILE A 506 -35.50 -30.37 12.11
C ILE A 506 -35.66 -30.33 13.63
N GLU A 507 -34.86 -31.11 14.35
CA GLU A 507 -34.87 -31.16 15.82
C GLU A 507 -33.53 -30.70 16.42
N LYS A 508 -32.41 -31.06 15.77
CA LYS A 508 -31.04 -30.82 16.25
C LYS A 508 -30.34 -29.78 15.40
N LEU A 509 -29.68 -28.82 16.05
CA LEU A 509 -28.93 -27.74 15.41
C LEU A 509 -27.45 -27.82 15.77
N VAL A 510 -26.57 -27.71 14.77
CA VAL A 510 -25.12 -27.56 14.97
C VAL A 510 -24.66 -26.30 14.25
N PHE A 511 -24.05 -25.36 14.98
CA PHE A 511 -23.44 -24.19 14.34
C PHE A 511 -22.11 -24.57 13.68
N VAL A 512 -21.85 -24.06 12.48
CA VAL A 512 -20.61 -24.21 11.74
C VAL A 512 -20.07 -22.82 11.43
N ASP A 513 -19.14 -22.39 12.27
CA ASP A 513 -18.59 -21.04 12.29
C ASP A 513 -17.36 -20.92 11.41
N PHE A 514 -17.38 -19.95 10.50
CA PHE A 514 -16.24 -19.63 9.66
C PHE A 514 -15.53 -18.40 10.21
N MET A 515 -14.34 -18.63 10.76
CA MET A 515 -13.41 -17.58 11.18
C MET A 515 -12.56 -17.14 9.99
N SER A 516 -12.39 -15.82 9.86
CA SER A 516 -11.66 -15.26 8.72
C SER A 516 -10.16 -15.25 8.96
N MET A 517 -9.42 -16.01 8.16
CA MET A 517 -7.95 -16.03 8.17
C MET A 517 -7.35 -16.01 6.75
N TYR A 518 -8.18 -15.71 5.74
CA TYR A 518 -7.76 -15.43 4.36
C TYR A 518 -7.83 -13.93 4.08
N PRO A 519 -6.86 -13.34 3.35
CA PRO A 519 -6.91 -11.94 2.96
C PRO A 519 -8.15 -11.61 2.12
N ARG A 520 -8.83 -10.52 2.44
CA ARG A 520 -10.11 -10.11 1.84
C ARG A 520 -10.04 -8.95 0.84
N THR A 521 -8.83 -8.60 0.42
CA THR A 521 -8.52 -7.37 -0.35
C THR A 521 -9.35 -7.17 -1.62
N GLN A 522 -9.86 -8.24 -2.24
CA GLN A 522 -10.57 -8.18 -3.52
C GLN A 522 -12.00 -7.61 -3.38
N ARG A 523 -12.76 -8.03 -2.37
CA ARG A 523 -14.15 -7.55 -2.18
C ARG A 523 -14.23 -6.17 -1.52
N GLU A 524 -13.18 -5.80 -0.80
CA GLU A 524 -13.01 -4.44 -0.29
C GLU A 524 -12.98 -3.42 -1.43
N ASN A 525 -12.30 -3.72 -2.54
CA ASN A 525 -12.26 -2.82 -3.69
C ASN A 525 -13.65 -2.54 -4.27
N ILE A 526 -14.53 -3.54 -4.31
CA ILE A 526 -15.92 -3.37 -4.76
C ILE A 526 -16.65 -2.34 -3.87
N ARG A 527 -16.57 -2.52 -2.54
CA ARG A 527 -17.22 -1.63 -1.58
C ARG A 527 -16.65 -0.22 -1.63
N VAL A 528 -15.33 -0.08 -1.72
CA VAL A 528 -14.70 1.23 -1.83
C VAL A 528 -15.09 1.92 -3.14
N ASN A 529 -15.04 1.20 -4.26
CA ASN A 529 -15.42 1.77 -5.56
C ASN A 529 -16.90 2.21 -5.54
N PHE A 530 -17.77 1.42 -4.91
CA PHE A 530 -19.16 1.79 -4.69
C PHE A 530 -19.26 3.07 -3.85
N MET A 531 -18.59 3.13 -2.69
CA MET A 531 -18.57 4.31 -1.81
C MET A 531 -18.08 5.57 -2.54
N LEU A 532 -17.01 5.46 -3.33
CA LEU A 532 -16.47 6.57 -4.14
C LEU A 532 -17.49 7.08 -5.17
N GLN A 533 -18.15 6.15 -5.86
CA GLN A 533 -19.19 6.51 -6.83
C GLN A 533 -20.40 7.16 -6.15
N GLN A 534 -20.85 6.66 -4.99
CA GLN A 534 -21.96 7.24 -4.23
C GLN A 534 -21.63 8.62 -3.65
N LEU A 535 -20.43 8.81 -3.09
CA LEU A 535 -19.94 10.12 -2.66
C LEU A 535 -19.96 11.10 -3.84
N LYS A 536 -19.48 10.68 -5.00
CA LYS A 536 -19.45 11.55 -6.16
C LYS A 536 -20.84 11.86 -6.71
N ALA A 537 -21.75 10.88 -6.72
CA ALA A 537 -23.14 11.07 -7.13
C ALA A 537 -23.89 12.07 -6.23
N LEU A 538 -23.71 11.96 -4.91
CA LEU A 538 -24.41 12.80 -3.92
C LEU A 538 -23.85 14.23 -3.83
N TYR A 539 -22.52 14.39 -3.91
CA TYR A 539 -21.85 15.68 -3.68
C TYR A 539 -21.37 16.38 -4.95
N GLN A 540 -21.27 15.66 -6.07
CA GLN A 540 -20.81 16.19 -7.35
C GLN A 540 -19.47 16.93 -7.20
N GLU A 541 -19.40 18.20 -7.61
CA GLU A 541 -18.21 19.06 -7.52
C GLU A 541 -17.74 19.29 -6.08
N ASN A 542 -18.62 19.12 -5.08
CA ASN A 542 -18.25 19.29 -3.69
C ASN A 542 -17.42 18.12 -3.13
N PHE A 543 -17.38 16.96 -3.79
CA PHE A 543 -16.51 15.86 -3.36
C PHE A 543 -15.31 15.73 -4.28
N ASN A 544 -14.13 15.93 -3.70
CA ASN A 544 -12.88 15.81 -4.42
C ASN A 544 -12.34 14.39 -4.27
N LEU A 545 -12.55 13.56 -5.30
CA LEU A 545 -11.97 12.21 -5.37
C LEU A 545 -10.46 12.24 -5.13
N ASN A 546 -9.81 13.32 -5.57
CA ASN A 546 -8.38 13.54 -5.48
C ASN A 546 -7.88 13.92 -4.07
N LYS A 547 -8.77 14.18 -3.12
CA LYS A 547 -8.47 14.58 -1.75
C LYS A 547 -9.31 13.77 -0.75
N CYS A 548 -9.41 12.47 -1.01
CA CYS A 548 -10.02 11.49 -0.11
C CYS A 548 -9.00 10.39 0.23
N PHE A 549 -9.21 9.69 1.34
CA PHE A 549 -8.30 8.62 1.76
C PHE A 549 -8.35 7.38 0.87
N TYR A 550 -9.28 7.31 -0.10
CA TYR A 550 -9.42 6.20 -1.06
C TYR A 550 -8.82 6.45 -2.44
N ARG A 551 -8.37 7.68 -2.77
CA ARG A 551 -7.82 8.04 -4.09
C ARG A 551 -6.63 7.15 -4.46
N PRO A 552 -6.80 6.24 -5.43
CA PRO A 552 -6.52 4.81 -5.32
C PRO A 552 -5.34 4.44 -4.39
N PHE A 553 -5.63 4.63 -3.09
CA PHE A 553 -5.06 3.99 -1.91
C PHE A 553 -3.60 4.33 -1.51
N VAL A 554 -3.34 5.62 -1.21
CA VAL A 554 -2.16 6.18 -0.48
C VAL A 554 -0.89 5.34 -0.62
N ASN A 555 -0.03 5.65 -1.59
CA ASN A 555 1.08 4.75 -1.92
C ASN A 555 2.06 4.51 -0.76
N HIS A 556 2.32 5.52 0.08
CA HIS A 556 3.12 5.42 1.31
C HIS A 556 2.76 6.52 2.32
N ASN A 557 3.06 6.32 3.61
CA ASN A 557 2.88 7.31 4.69
C ASN A 557 3.53 8.67 4.37
N ALA A 558 4.68 8.67 3.67
CA ALA A 558 5.37 9.87 3.22
C ALA A 558 4.53 10.74 2.25
N ASP A 559 3.81 10.12 1.32
CA ASP A 559 2.98 10.82 0.34
C ASP A 559 1.79 11.50 1.05
N LEU A 560 1.14 10.78 1.97
CA LEU A 560 0.04 11.32 2.78
C LEU A 560 0.49 12.47 3.67
N TYR A 561 1.64 12.31 4.33
CA TYR A 561 2.22 13.36 5.15
C TYR A 561 2.46 14.64 4.33
N ASN A 562 3.03 14.51 3.13
CA ASN A 562 3.24 15.65 2.24
C ASN A 562 1.93 16.31 1.82
N GLU A 563 0.91 15.54 1.47
CA GLU A 563 -0.41 16.06 1.09
C GLU A 563 -1.08 16.83 2.23
N LEU A 564 -1.08 16.29 3.45
CA LEU A 564 -1.66 16.96 4.62
C LEU A 564 -0.89 18.24 4.98
N ARG A 565 0.43 18.26 4.78
CA ARG A 565 1.30 19.42 5.02
C ARG A 565 1.03 20.60 4.08
N LEU A 566 0.63 20.34 2.82
CA LEU A 566 0.38 21.37 1.80
C LEU A 566 -1.02 21.99 1.91
N ASP A 567 -1.47 22.31 3.14
CA ASP A 567 -2.77 22.93 3.47
C ASP A 567 -4.01 22.23 2.90
N SER A 568 -3.89 20.94 2.54
CA SER A 568 -5.03 20.14 2.08
C SER A 568 -5.81 19.50 3.23
N GLU A 569 -5.39 19.70 4.49
CA GLU A 569 -6.02 19.10 5.67
C GLU A 569 -7.54 19.30 5.68
N GLY A 570 -8.02 20.52 5.41
CA GLY A 570 -9.45 20.83 5.38
C GLY A 570 -10.24 20.01 4.36
N LEU A 571 -9.64 19.66 3.21
CA LEU A 571 -10.28 18.82 2.18
C LEU A 571 -10.38 17.36 2.62
N TYR A 572 -9.36 16.84 3.33
CA TYR A 572 -9.39 15.50 3.90
C TYR A 572 -10.38 15.39 5.07
N VAL A 573 -10.46 16.43 5.92
CA VAL A 573 -11.47 16.53 6.99
C VAL A 573 -12.86 16.48 6.40
N ASP A 574 -13.13 17.33 5.42
CA ASP A 574 -14.41 17.37 4.73
C ASP A 574 -14.72 16.03 4.04
N SER A 575 -13.75 15.40 3.37
CA SER A 575 -13.92 14.06 2.81
C SER A 575 -14.30 13.01 3.86
N LEU A 576 -13.66 13.00 5.03
CA LEU A 576 -13.96 12.05 6.11
C LEU A 576 -15.35 12.29 6.71
N VAL A 577 -15.74 13.55 6.90
CA VAL A 577 -17.09 13.92 7.34
C VAL A 577 -18.13 13.41 6.35
N LYS A 578 -17.89 13.62 5.05
CA LYS A 578 -18.81 13.21 3.98
C LYS A 578 -18.94 11.70 3.89
N GLU A 579 -17.83 10.96 4.02
CA GLU A 579 -17.83 9.52 4.09
C GLU A 579 -18.60 9.01 5.32
N THR A 580 -18.32 9.58 6.49
CA THR A 580 -18.99 9.20 7.75
C THR A 580 -20.50 9.40 7.64
N ALA A 581 -20.93 10.54 7.09
CA ALA A 581 -22.34 10.85 6.91
C ALA A 581 -23.01 9.92 5.88
N LEU A 582 -22.32 9.55 4.80
CA LEU A 582 -22.84 8.57 3.84
C LEU A 582 -23.00 7.17 4.48
N ARG A 583 -21.99 6.69 5.20
CA ARG A 583 -22.07 5.39 5.89
C ARG A 583 -23.16 5.37 6.96
N TRP A 584 -23.35 6.48 7.67
CA TRP A 584 -24.47 6.64 8.60
C TRP A 584 -25.82 6.61 7.87
N GLY A 585 -25.95 7.33 6.77
CA GLY A 585 -27.18 7.31 5.97
C GLY A 585 -27.49 5.92 5.41
N LEU A 586 -26.48 5.16 4.99
CA LEU A 586 -26.64 3.77 4.57
C LEU A 586 -27.06 2.89 5.75
N PHE A 587 -26.48 3.05 6.94
CA PHE A 587 -26.90 2.34 8.15
C PHE A 587 -28.39 2.57 8.48
N ASP A 588 -28.84 3.83 8.43
CA ASP A 588 -30.24 4.17 8.69
C ASP A 588 -31.16 3.62 7.60
N LEU A 589 -30.73 3.65 6.34
CA LEU A 589 -31.47 3.01 5.25
C LEU A 589 -31.67 1.51 5.54
N PHE A 590 -30.62 0.80 5.96
CA PHE A 590 -30.74 -0.61 6.34
C PHE A 590 -31.66 -0.82 7.53
N LYS A 591 -31.67 0.09 8.50
CA LYS A 591 -32.54 -0.05 9.66
C LYS A 591 -34.01 0.21 9.32
N ASP A 592 -34.28 1.24 8.53
CA ASP A 592 -35.62 1.80 8.37
C ASP A 592 -36.36 1.28 7.12
N TYR A 593 -35.64 0.78 6.11
CA TYR A 593 -36.21 0.38 4.82
C TYR A 593 -36.20 -1.14 4.56
N CYS A 594 -35.67 -1.94 5.50
CA CYS A 594 -35.80 -3.40 5.45
C CYS A 594 -37.26 -3.83 5.63
N GLY A 595 -37.67 -4.84 4.86
CA GLY A 595 -39.01 -5.41 4.91
C GLY A 595 -39.00 -6.89 5.30
N ASP A 596 -40.15 -7.56 5.17
CA ASP A 596 -40.26 -9.00 5.47
C ASP A 596 -39.54 -9.89 4.44
N THR A 597 -39.13 -9.33 3.30
CA THR A 597 -38.38 -10.02 2.23
C THR A 597 -37.15 -9.21 1.85
N VAL A 598 -36.16 -9.85 1.22
CA VAL A 598 -35.04 -9.13 0.59
C VAL A 598 -35.58 -8.16 -0.45
N ARG A 599 -35.09 -6.92 -0.43
CA ARG A 599 -35.58 -5.85 -1.31
C ARG A 599 -34.43 -5.27 -2.12
N PHE A 600 -34.51 -5.37 -3.44
CA PHE A 600 -33.57 -4.67 -4.32
C PHE A 600 -33.92 -3.18 -4.43
N ILE A 601 -32.91 -2.32 -4.32
CA ILE A 601 -33.00 -0.87 -4.57
C ILE A 601 -32.00 -0.53 -5.67
N SER A 602 -32.48 0.09 -6.76
CA SER A 602 -31.61 0.55 -7.85
C SER A 602 -30.68 1.67 -7.37
N VAL A 603 -29.52 1.89 -8.00
CA VAL A 603 -28.63 3.02 -7.64
C VAL A 603 -29.36 4.36 -7.69
N ASN A 604 -30.21 4.57 -8.71
CA ASN A 604 -30.96 5.83 -8.84
C ASN A 604 -31.95 6.05 -7.69
N ASP A 605 -32.64 5.00 -7.25
CA ASP A 605 -33.57 5.10 -6.12
C ASP A 605 -32.83 5.20 -4.78
N LEU A 606 -31.67 4.55 -4.69
CA LEU A 606 -30.76 4.67 -3.57
C LEU A 606 -30.31 6.11 -3.38
N ASP A 607 -29.83 6.78 -4.43
CA ASP A 607 -29.43 8.20 -4.38
C ASP A 607 -30.59 9.10 -3.92
N LYS A 608 -31.80 8.89 -4.47
CA LYS A 608 -33.00 9.64 -4.09
C LYS A 608 -33.38 9.44 -2.62
N THR A 609 -33.17 8.23 -2.09
CA THR A 609 -33.52 7.86 -0.71
C THR A 609 -32.46 8.32 0.28
N LEU A 610 -31.19 8.18 -0.07
CA LEU A 610 -30.07 8.56 0.79
C LEU A 610 -29.94 10.07 0.92
N LYS A 611 -30.14 10.83 -0.16
CA LYS A 611 -29.90 12.28 -0.16
C LYS A 611 -30.61 13.02 0.99
N PRO A 612 -31.92 12.81 1.27
CA PRO A 612 -32.59 13.44 2.40
C PRO A 612 -32.07 12.98 3.78
N ILE A 613 -31.79 11.67 3.95
CA ILE A 613 -31.27 11.10 5.22
C ILE A 613 -29.91 11.73 5.53
N PHE A 614 -29.08 11.78 4.51
CA PHE A 614 -27.76 12.36 4.56
C PHE A 614 -27.78 13.87 4.84
N GLU A 615 -28.61 14.64 4.13
CA GLU A 615 -28.74 16.09 4.33
C GLU A 615 -29.18 16.42 5.77
N LYS A 616 -30.07 15.59 6.34
CA LYS A 616 -30.47 15.65 7.74
C LYS A 616 -29.27 15.45 8.67
N HIS A 617 -28.49 14.38 8.49
CA HIS A 617 -27.32 14.09 9.34
C HIS A 617 -26.27 15.21 9.32
N LEU A 618 -25.97 15.76 8.14
CA LEU A 618 -25.09 16.92 8.10
C LEU A 618 -25.72 18.16 8.75
N LEU A 619 -27.01 18.42 8.53
CA LEU A 619 -27.63 19.60 9.14
C LEU A 619 -27.62 19.52 10.68
N GLU A 620 -27.83 18.33 11.25
CA GLU A 620 -27.93 18.12 12.69
C GLU A 620 -26.55 17.98 13.38
N SER A 621 -25.55 17.38 12.71
CA SER A 621 -24.29 16.97 13.34
C SER A 621 -23.01 17.45 12.64
N LYS A 622 -23.07 18.26 11.57
CA LYS A 622 -21.88 18.67 10.81
C LYS A 622 -20.76 19.27 11.66
N ASN A 623 -21.08 20.17 12.60
CA ASN A 623 -20.05 20.79 13.44
C ASN A 623 -19.35 19.76 14.33
N GLU A 624 -20.12 18.83 14.91
CA GLU A 624 -19.58 17.76 15.75
C GLU A 624 -18.71 16.80 14.93
N LEU A 625 -19.19 16.34 13.78
CA LEU A 625 -18.43 15.48 12.87
C LEU A 625 -17.14 16.15 12.39
N PHE A 626 -17.20 17.45 12.07
CA PHE A 626 -16.04 18.20 11.63
C PHE A 626 -14.97 18.31 12.73
N ILE A 627 -15.38 18.62 13.97
CA ILE A 627 -14.45 18.67 15.12
C ILE A 627 -13.82 17.29 15.36
N GLN A 628 -14.61 16.21 15.32
CA GLN A 628 -14.09 14.86 15.51
C GLN A 628 -13.11 14.47 14.39
N ALA A 629 -13.48 14.71 13.13
CA ALA A 629 -12.63 14.41 11.97
C ALA A 629 -11.34 15.24 11.98
N GLN A 630 -11.43 16.52 12.36
CA GLN A 630 -10.27 17.40 12.51
C GLN A 630 -9.33 16.89 13.59
N ASN A 631 -9.84 16.60 14.80
CA ASN A 631 -9.02 16.05 15.88
C ASN A 631 -8.34 14.73 15.47
N LYS A 632 -9.07 13.87 14.75
CA LYS A 632 -8.53 12.60 14.24
C LYS A 632 -7.40 12.84 13.25
N ILE A 633 -7.60 13.70 12.25
CA ILE A 633 -6.59 13.98 11.22
C ILE A 633 -5.39 14.68 11.81
N SER A 634 -5.57 15.64 12.73
CA SER A 634 -4.47 16.30 13.41
C SER A 634 -3.65 15.33 14.26
N GLN A 635 -4.29 14.38 14.97
CA GLN A 635 -3.57 13.32 15.70
C GLN A 635 -2.74 12.47 14.75
N GLU A 636 -3.35 11.96 13.69
CA GLU A 636 -2.67 11.10 12.72
C GLU A 636 -1.57 11.85 11.96
N PHE A 637 -1.73 13.16 11.71
CA PHE A 637 -0.69 14.00 11.11
C PHE A 637 0.56 14.09 12.00
N VAL A 638 0.39 14.18 13.33
CA VAL A 638 1.51 14.15 14.28
C VAL A 638 2.24 12.80 14.20
N GLU A 639 1.50 11.70 14.21
CA GLU A 639 2.06 10.35 14.10
C GLU A 639 2.79 10.13 12.76
N LEU A 640 2.19 10.60 11.66
CA LEU A 640 2.80 10.55 10.32
C LEU A 640 4.07 11.40 10.26
N ARG A 641 4.07 12.59 10.87
CA ARG A 641 5.24 13.46 10.93
C ARG A 641 6.40 12.77 11.63
N GLU A 642 6.16 12.16 12.79
CA GLU A 642 7.19 11.45 13.55
C GLU A 642 7.80 10.27 12.75
N LYS A 643 6.97 9.59 11.96
CA LYS A 643 7.41 8.49 11.09
C LYS A 643 8.12 8.96 9.82
N CYS A 644 7.68 10.06 9.21
CA CYS A 644 8.08 10.43 7.85
C CYS A 644 9.10 11.57 7.77
N VAL A 645 9.34 12.32 8.85
CA VAL A 645 10.25 13.48 8.82
C VAL A 645 11.70 13.11 8.44
N LEU A 646 12.09 11.86 8.68
CA LEU A 646 13.39 11.32 8.30
C LEU A 646 13.30 10.28 7.17
N ASP A 647 12.14 10.13 6.54
CA ASP A 647 11.97 9.20 5.43
C ASP A 647 12.72 9.69 4.18
N LYS A 648 13.51 8.81 3.57
CA LYS A 648 14.34 9.11 2.40
C LYS A 648 13.52 9.57 1.18
N LYS A 649 12.36 8.94 0.92
CA LYS A 649 11.47 9.30 -0.20
C LYS A 649 10.88 10.67 0.04
N PHE A 650 10.44 10.95 1.27
CA PHE A 650 9.91 12.25 1.64
C PHE A 650 10.93 13.38 1.39
N GLU A 651 12.14 13.24 1.91
CA GLU A 651 13.17 14.28 1.80
C GLU A 651 13.75 14.41 0.37
N SER A 652 13.92 13.29 -0.34
CA SER A 652 14.60 13.28 -1.66
C SER A 652 13.65 13.51 -2.83
N CYS A 653 12.39 13.07 -2.74
CA CYS A 653 11.43 13.17 -3.83
C CYS A 653 10.34 14.19 -3.52
N LEU A 654 9.64 14.06 -2.39
CA LEU A 654 8.45 14.86 -2.11
C LEU A 654 8.76 16.33 -1.81
N ARG A 655 9.84 16.59 -1.05
CA ARG A 655 10.40 17.93 -0.82
C ARG A 655 11.35 18.40 -1.94
N PHE A 656 11.46 17.67 -3.04
CA PHE A 656 12.30 18.10 -4.16
C PHE A 656 11.71 19.36 -4.83
N ASN A 657 12.54 20.35 -5.14
CA ASN A 657 12.11 21.60 -5.75
C ASN A 657 13.08 22.04 -6.86
N PHE A 658 12.60 21.98 -8.11
CA PHE A 658 13.37 22.37 -9.28
C PHE A 658 13.71 23.86 -9.35
N ASP A 659 12.89 24.75 -8.78
CA ASP A 659 13.12 26.19 -8.88
C ASP A 659 14.36 26.61 -8.10
N LEU A 660 14.57 26.02 -6.92
CA LEU A 660 15.80 26.22 -6.14
C LEU A 660 17.04 25.69 -6.89
N LEU A 661 16.87 24.61 -7.65
CA LEU A 661 17.94 23.98 -8.40
C LEU A 661 18.30 24.76 -9.67
N ILE A 662 17.31 25.38 -10.33
CA ILE A 662 17.53 26.35 -11.41
C ILE A 662 18.33 27.54 -10.89
N GLU A 663 17.92 28.11 -9.74
CA GLU A 663 18.65 29.24 -9.14
C GLU A 663 20.10 28.87 -8.79
N PHE A 664 20.32 27.65 -8.28
CA PHE A 664 21.67 27.15 -8.04
C PHE A 664 22.46 26.99 -9.35
N SER A 665 21.82 26.48 -10.41
CA SER A 665 22.41 26.37 -11.75
C SER A 665 22.82 27.74 -12.30
N ASP A 666 22.01 28.77 -12.12
CA ASP A 666 22.30 30.13 -12.56
C ASP A 666 23.50 30.71 -11.79
N LYS A 667 23.60 30.45 -10.48
CA LYS A 667 24.76 30.84 -9.65
C LYS A 667 26.05 30.12 -10.07
N LEU A 668 25.97 28.84 -10.46
CA LEU A 668 27.12 28.13 -11.01
C LEU A 668 27.56 28.74 -12.33
N GLN A 669 26.61 29.08 -13.20
CA GLN A 669 26.94 29.76 -14.46
C GLN A 669 27.65 31.09 -14.19
N GLU A 670 27.08 31.95 -13.34
CA GLU A 670 27.67 33.24 -12.97
C GLU A 670 29.10 33.05 -12.43
N LEU A 671 29.27 32.09 -11.50
CA LEU A 671 30.56 31.80 -10.88
C LEU A 671 31.64 31.41 -11.91
N PHE A 672 31.35 30.47 -12.81
CA PHE A 672 32.33 29.95 -13.77
C PHE A 672 32.48 30.80 -15.03
N GLU A 673 31.50 31.64 -15.36
CA GLU A 673 31.58 32.58 -16.49
C GLU A 673 32.26 33.91 -16.09
N GLN A 674 32.00 34.42 -14.87
CA GLN A 674 32.34 35.81 -14.51
C GLN A 674 33.31 35.95 -13.33
N ASN A 675 33.25 35.04 -12.35
CA ASN A 675 34.01 35.21 -11.09
C ASN A 675 35.30 34.38 -11.03
N ILE A 676 35.38 33.29 -11.78
CA ILE A 676 36.60 32.49 -11.95
C ILE A 676 37.37 33.00 -13.16
N GLU A 677 38.63 33.39 -13.00
CA GLU A 677 39.51 33.77 -14.09
C GLU A 677 40.23 32.54 -14.64
N ASN A 678 39.71 32.01 -15.76
CA ASN A 678 40.33 30.92 -16.52
C ASN A 678 39.75 30.89 -17.95
N ASP A 679 40.59 31.12 -18.96
CA ASP A 679 40.15 31.28 -20.36
C ASP A 679 39.33 30.10 -20.89
N LEU A 680 39.74 28.87 -20.54
CA LEU A 680 39.04 27.65 -20.95
C LEU A 680 37.65 27.59 -20.31
N LEU A 681 37.54 27.72 -18.99
CA LEU A 681 36.25 27.64 -18.29
C LEU A 681 35.33 28.80 -18.65
N ASN A 682 35.84 30.04 -18.72
CA ASN A 682 35.04 31.19 -19.13
C ASN A 682 34.48 31.00 -20.55
N SER A 683 35.30 30.53 -21.49
CA SER A 683 34.85 30.21 -22.87
C SER A 683 33.86 29.05 -22.91
N LEU A 684 34.02 28.07 -22.03
CA LEU A 684 33.15 26.92 -21.90
C LEU A 684 31.74 27.32 -21.45
N TRP A 685 31.64 28.23 -20.47
CA TRP A 685 30.37 28.71 -19.89
C TRP A 685 29.76 29.91 -20.61
N LYS A 686 30.51 30.56 -21.50
CA LYS A 686 30.07 31.72 -22.27
C LYS A 686 28.77 31.46 -23.05
N ASN A 687 27.88 32.46 -23.04
CA ASN A 687 26.66 32.53 -23.85
C ASN A 687 25.61 31.44 -23.54
N LEU A 688 25.67 30.87 -22.33
CA LEU A 688 24.70 29.89 -21.87
C LEU A 688 23.52 30.52 -21.10
N ASP A 689 23.50 31.84 -20.97
CA ASP A 689 22.44 32.64 -20.36
C ASP A 689 21.18 32.73 -21.26
N GLY A 690 20.05 33.17 -20.67
CA GLY A 690 18.77 33.30 -21.37
C GLY A 690 17.94 32.02 -21.46
N ALA A 691 16.77 32.11 -22.10
CA ALA A 691 15.86 30.99 -22.32
C ALA A 691 16.29 30.11 -23.51
N PHE A 692 15.76 28.88 -23.57
CA PHE A 692 15.92 28.03 -24.75
C PHE A 692 14.83 28.36 -25.78
N ILE A 693 15.23 28.88 -26.94
CA ILE A 693 14.31 29.50 -27.92
C ILE A 693 14.01 28.63 -29.15
N LYS A 694 14.83 27.60 -29.42
CA LYS A 694 14.66 26.70 -30.57
C LYS A 694 14.93 25.26 -30.15
N GLU A 695 14.22 24.34 -30.75
CA GLU A 695 14.35 22.90 -30.52
C GLU A 695 14.55 22.18 -31.86
N LYS A 696 15.47 21.21 -31.88
CA LYS A 696 15.69 20.33 -33.01
C LYS A 696 15.70 18.88 -32.51
N GLN A 697 14.87 18.04 -33.11
CA GLN A 697 14.85 16.60 -32.85
C GLN A 697 15.68 15.89 -33.92
N GLU A 698 16.59 15.02 -33.49
CA GLU A 698 17.37 14.16 -34.39
C GLU A 698 17.25 12.70 -33.94
N ILE A 699 17.11 11.79 -34.90
CA ILE A 699 17.15 10.35 -34.63
C ILE A 699 18.61 9.93 -34.70
N ILE A 700 19.18 9.50 -33.56
CA ILE A 700 20.54 9.00 -33.47
C ILE A 700 20.47 7.57 -32.96
N SER A 701 20.76 6.59 -33.82
CA SER A 701 20.87 5.16 -33.45
C SER A 701 19.67 4.63 -32.66
N ASP A 702 18.46 4.73 -33.24
CA ASP A 702 17.18 4.29 -32.67
C ASP A 702 16.74 4.99 -31.36
N VAL A 703 17.47 6.02 -30.92
CA VAL A 703 17.08 6.90 -29.81
C VAL A 703 16.88 8.31 -30.35
N ILE A 704 15.74 8.93 -30.04
CA ILE A 704 15.48 10.32 -30.41
C ILE A 704 16.31 11.21 -29.48
N GLY A 705 17.41 11.75 -30.01
CA GLY A 705 18.20 12.79 -29.35
C GLY A 705 17.54 14.15 -29.55
N ARG A 706 17.36 14.90 -28.47
CA ARG A 706 16.78 16.26 -28.53
C ARG A 706 17.85 17.30 -28.26
N THR A 707 17.95 18.28 -29.13
CA THR A 707 18.85 19.44 -28.96
C THR A 707 18.05 20.72 -28.83
N VAL A 708 18.57 21.65 -28.05
CA VAL A 708 17.99 22.98 -27.84
C VAL A 708 19.05 24.06 -28.03
N PHE A 709 18.63 25.25 -28.42
CA PHE A 709 19.50 26.40 -28.61
C PHE A 709 19.21 27.49 -27.59
N THR A 710 20.27 28.06 -27.01
CA THR A 710 20.15 29.28 -26.20
C THR A 710 19.78 30.47 -27.07
N GLU A 711 19.40 31.60 -26.46
CA GLU A 711 19.15 32.87 -27.17
C GLU A 711 20.35 33.36 -27.99
N LYS A 712 21.55 32.91 -27.64
CA LYS A 712 22.81 33.23 -28.31
C LYS A 712 23.28 32.12 -29.25
N ASP A 713 22.35 31.27 -29.71
CA ASP A 713 22.55 30.16 -30.65
C ASP A 713 23.62 29.14 -30.21
N VAL A 714 23.80 28.91 -28.90
CA VAL A 714 24.64 27.81 -28.39
C VAL A 714 23.81 26.52 -28.36
N GLU A 715 24.33 25.47 -29.00
CA GLU A 715 23.69 24.17 -29.07
C GLU A 715 23.93 23.34 -27.80
N CYS A 716 22.85 22.82 -27.23
CA CYS A 716 22.89 21.96 -26.06
C CYS A 716 22.07 20.68 -26.30
N LYS A 717 22.57 19.56 -25.80
CA LYS A 717 21.86 18.28 -25.73
C LYS A 717 20.94 18.29 -24.52
N VAL A 718 19.68 17.91 -24.71
CA VAL A 718 18.76 17.65 -23.59
C VAL A 718 19.07 16.27 -23.03
N LEU A 719 19.42 16.21 -21.73
CA LEU A 719 19.67 14.96 -21.01
C LEU A 719 18.41 14.44 -20.32
N TYR A 720 17.67 15.34 -19.68
CA TYR A 720 16.43 15.02 -18.96
C TYR A 720 15.38 16.11 -19.18
N GLU A 721 14.11 15.73 -19.15
CA GLU A 721 12.98 16.65 -19.17
C GLU A 721 11.94 16.22 -18.14
N PHE A 722 11.51 17.16 -17.30
CA PHE A 722 10.56 16.92 -16.23
C PHE A 722 9.45 17.96 -16.23
N PHE A 723 8.27 17.55 -15.77
CA PHE A 723 7.30 18.50 -15.22
C PHE A 723 7.78 18.98 -13.84
N SER A 724 7.42 20.21 -13.45
CA SER A 724 7.79 20.78 -12.12
C SER A 724 7.28 19.92 -10.95
N GLU A 725 6.20 19.18 -11.18
CA GLU A 725 5.52 18.31 -10.23
C GLU A 725 6.08 16.88 -10.24
N CYS A 726 7.15 16.59 -10.99
CA CYS A 726 7.73 15.25 -11.02
C CYS A 726 8.19 14.83 -9.61
N ARG A 727 7.67 13.70 -9.14
CA ARG A 727 8.02 13.04 -7.86
C ARG A 727 8.42 11.57 -8.06
N ASP A 728 8.65 11.17 -9.30
CA ASP A 728 9.03 9.80 -9.64
C ASP A 728 10.43 9.49 -9.12
N ALA A 729 10.52 8.56 -8.18
CA ALA A 729 11.75 8.21 -7.49
C ALA A 729 12.82 7.68 -8.46
N GLN A 730 12.44 6.88 -9.44
CA GLN A 730 13.37 6.25 -10.36
C GLN A 730 13.96 7.26 -11.35
N ALA A 731 13.12 8.12 -11.92
CA ALA A 731 13.52 9.17 -12.84
C ALA A 731 14.38 10.23 -12.12
N LEU A 732 14.01 10.60 -10.89
CA LEU A 732 14.80 11.52 -10.07
C LEU A 732 16.15 10.91 -9.66
N ASP A 733 16.22 9.65 -9.23
CA ASP A 733 17.47 8.98 -8.80
C ASP A 733 18.57 9.08 -9.87
N HIS A 734 18.26 8.70 -11.12
CA HIS A 734 19.22 8.77 -12.23
C HIS A 734 19.70 10.19 -12.52
N PHE A 735 18.76 11.14 -12.55
CA PHE A 735 19.05 12.55 -12.79
C PHE A 735 19.93 13.13 -11.68
N ILE A 736 19.55 12.92 -10.42
CA ILE A 736 20.25 13.40 -9.23
C ILE A 736 21.69 12.90 -9.21
N ASN A 737 21.89 11.60 -9.44
CA ASN A 737 23.23 11.00 -9.40
C ASN A 737 24.14 11.56 -10.51
N THR A 738 23.58 11.74 -11.71
CA THR A 738 24.28 12.36 -12.85
C THR A 738 24.67 13.81 -12.54
N LEU A 739 23.73 14.58 -12.00
CA LEU A 739 23.93 15.99 -11.68
C LEU A 739 24.98 16.18 -10.59
N LYS A 740 24.87 15.45 -9.48
CA LYS A 740 25.81 15.53 -8.36
C LYS A 740 27.23 15.18 -8.80
N ALA A 741 27.42 14.08 -9.54
CA ALA A 741 28.74 13.68 -10.02
C ALA A 741 29.38 14.80 -10.89
N ASN A 742 28.61 15.38 -11.82
CA ASN A 742 29.09 16.46 -12.68
C ASN A 742 29.40 17.74 -11.91
N TRP A 743 28.49 18.20 -11.03
CA TRP A 743 28.65 19.45 -10.31
C TRP A 743 29.66 19.37 -9.17
N TYR A 744 29.83 18.23 -8.50
CA TYR A 744 30.94 18.01 -7.57
C TYR A 744 32.28 18.11 -8.28
N ALA A 745 32.40 17.49 -9.46
CA ALA A 745 33.60 17.56 -10.28
C ALA A 745 33.88 18.99 -10.75
N LEU A 746 32.85 19.73 -11.19
CA LEU A 746 32.95 21.13 -11.54
C LEU A 746 33.44 21.98 -10.36
N LEU A 747 32.76 21.88 -9.21
CA LEU A 747 33.06 22.66 -8.00
C LEU A 747 34.43 22.35 -7.42
N SER A 748 34.94 21.13 -7.58
CA SER A 748 36.28 20.76 -7.10
C SER A 748 37.41 21.58 -7.73
N ASN A 749 37.17 22.23 -8.88
CA ASN A 749 38.12 23.19 -9.47
C ASN A 749 38.39 24.40 -8.55
N LEU A 750 37.46 24.77 -7.67
CA LEU A 750 37.69 25.83 -6.67
C LEU A 750 38.81 25.48 -5.69
N LEU A 751 39.09 24.19 -5.46
CA LEU A 751 40.17 23.79 -4.55
C LEU A 751 41.56 24.07 -5.12
N GLU A 752 41.66 24.23 -6.44
CA GLU A 752 42.90 24.62 -7.14
C GLU A 752 42.98 26.14 -7.40
N SER A 753 41.95 26.91 -7.06
CA SER A 753 41.93 28.36 -7.29
C SER A 753 42.50 29.17 -6.13
N LYS A 754 42.99 30.37 -6.47
CA LYS A 754 43.53 31.38 -5.56
C LYS A 754 42.60 32.58 -5.55
N PHE A 755 42.25 33.12 -4.39
CA PHE A 755 41.38 34.29 -4.29
C PHE A 755 42.21 35.57 -4.18
N SER A 756 42.02 36.50 -5.11
CA SER A 756 42.68 37.80 -5.11
C SER A 756 41.84 38.83 -5.89
N ASN A 757 41.84 40.09 -5.46
CA ASN A 757 41.07 41.18 -6.09
C ASN A 757 39.57 40.84 -6.33
N ASP A 758 38.93 40.21 -5.34
CA ASP A 758 37.52 39.78 -5.39
C ASP A 758 37.19 38.76 -6.51
N ARG A 759 38.20 38.06 -7.04
CA ARG A 759 38.07 37.03 -8.07
C ARG A 759 38.85 35.77 -7.72
N TYR A 760 38.46 34.66 -8.35
CA TYR A 760 39.09 33.35 -8.17
C TYR A 760 39.96 33.03 -9.38
N TYR A 761 41.27 33.07 -9.22
CA TYR A 761 42.22 32.75 -10.29
C TYR A 761 42.53 31.25 -10.30
N LEU A 762 42.33 30.58 -11.44
CA LEU A 762 42.54 29.15 -11.58
C LEU A 762 43.60 28.86 -12.66
N GLU A 763 44.81 28.53 -12.23
CA GLU A 763 45.92 28.20 -13.14
C GLU A 763 45.70 26.87 -13.86
N ASN A 764 45.25 25.85 -13.13
CA ASN A 764 45.07 24.49 -13.65
C ASN A 764 43.68 23.98 -13.32
N VAL A 765 42.98 23.47 -14.32
CA VAL A 765 41.67 22.83 -14.12
C VAL A 765 41.88 21.45 -13.50
N PHE A 766 41.34 21.23 -12.30
CA PHE A 766 41.36 19.95 -11.64
C PHE A 766 40.60 18.91 -12.46
N CYS A 767 39.32 19.15 -12.74
CA CYS A 767 38.46 18.24 -13.49
C CYS A 767 37.70 19.01 -14.58
N VAL A 768 37.84 18.55 -15.83
CA VAL A 768 37.18 19.14 -16.99
C VAL A 768 35.78 18.56 -17.13
N THR A 769 34.76 19.38 -16.87
CA THR A 769 33.37 18.97 -16.93
C THR A 769 32.62 19.75 -18.00
N PRO A 770 31.80 19.08 -18.84
CA PRO A 770 30.90 19.81 -19.73
C PRO A 770 29.88 20.59 -18.89
N PRO A 771 29.55 21.86 -19.24
CA PRO A 771 28.52 22.62 -18.53
C PRO A 771 27.20 21.87 -18.58
N MET A 772 26.62 21.66 -17.40
CA MET A 772 25.29 21.10 -17.22
C MET A 772 24.41 22.13 -16.55
N LEU A 773 23.31 22.48 -17.21
CA LEU A 773 22.41 23.56 -16.82
C LEU A 773 21.00 23.04 -16.65
N ILE A 774 20.27 23.66 -15.74
CA ILE A 774 18.87 23.36 -15.50
C ILE A 774 18.06 24.63 -15.71
N LYS A 775 17.10 24.61 -16.63
CA LYS A 775 16.22 25.75 -16.91
C LYS A 775 14.80 25.30 -17.21
N LYS A 776 13.88 26.27 -17.32
CA LYS A 776 12.54 26.06 -17.90
C LYS A 776 12.58 26.29 -19.41
N ASN A 777 11.99 25.37 -20.18
CA ASN A 777 11.77 25.56 -21.60
C ASN A 777 10.51 26.40 -21.88
N LEU A 778 10.21 26.66 -23.17
CA LEU A 778 9.03 27.45 -23.59
C LEU A 778 7.69 26.85 -23.12
N ASN A 779 7.64 25.53 -22.89
CA ASN A 779 6.46 24.83 -22.38
C ASN A 779 6.43 24.77 -20.84
N LYS A 780 7.27 25.57 -20.16
CA LYS A 780 7.46 25.58 -18.70
C LYS A 780 7.92 24.25 -18.09
N LYS A 781 8.34 23.28 -18.91
CA LYS A 781 8.97 22.04 -18.43
C LYS A 781 10.41 22.33 -18.02
N ILE A 782 10.86 21.59 -17.02
CA ILE A 782 12.26 21.64 -16.59
C ILE A 782 13.09 20.82 -17.57
N VAL A 783 14.15 21.43 -18.09
CA VAL A 783 15.11 20.76 -18.98
C VAL A 783 16.49 20.80 -18.35
N VAL A 784 17.13 19.64 -18.33
CA VAL A 784 18.53 19.48 -17.95
C VAL A 784 19.32 19.35 -19.24
N VAL A 785 20.21 20.29 -19.51
CA VAL A 785 20.94 20.35 -20.76
C VAL A 785 22.44 20.30 -20.53
N GLN A 786 23.15 19.79 -21.52
CA GLN A 786 24.60 19.76 -21.57
C GLN A 786 25.08 20.43 -22.86
N LYS A 787 26.09 21.30 -22.78
CA LYS A 787 26.68 21.92 -23.98
C LYS A 787 27.20 20.82 -24.92
N LEU A 788 26.82 20.90 -26.20
CA LEU A 788 27.19 19.86 -27.18
C LEU A 788 28.63 20.09 -27.67
N PHE A 789 29.40 19.01 -27.79
CA PHE A 789 30.76 19.04 -28.34
C PHE A 789 30.90 18.02 -29.48
N PRO A 790 31.78 18.29 -30.47
CA PRO A 790 32.19 17.26 -31.42
C PRO A 790 32.73 16.02 -30.70
N ILE A 791 32.34 14.83 -31.15
CA ILE A 791 32.77 13.57 -30.54
C ILE A 791 34.29 13.38 -30.74
N ALA A 792 34.99 13.06 -29.66
CA ALA A 792 36.42 12.75 -29.68
C ALA A 792 36.66 11.28 -30.04
N GLU A 793 37.62 11.02 -30.93
CA GLU A 793 37.96 9.65 -31.37
C GLU A 793 38.60 8.79 -30.27
N LYS A 794 39.24 9.44 -29.28
CA LYS A 794 39.97 8.78 -28.19
C LYS A 794 39.56 9.36 -26.84
N PRO A 795 39.44 8.55 -25.79
CA PRO A 795 39.09 9.04 -24.44
C PRO A 795 40.11 10.05 -23.90
N GLY A 796 39.68 10.82 -22.90
CA GLY A 796 40.51 11.73 -22.11
C GLY A 796 41.10 11.06 -20.86
N GLU A 797 41.53 11.88 -19.89
CA GLU A 797 42.07 11.40 -18.62
C GLU A 797 40.95 10.88 -17.70
N ILE A 798 41.01 9.59 -17.33
CA ILE A 798 39.97 8.94 -16.51
C ILE A 798 40.28 8.99 -15.01
N LYS A 799 41.55 9.10 -14.60
CA LYS A 799 41.97 8.94 -13.18
C LYS A 799 41.22 9.89 -12.23
N LYS A 800 41.03 11.15 -12.63
CA LYS A 800 40.32 12.13 -11.80
C LYS A 800 38.81 11.91 -11.77
N LEU A 801 38.24 11.34 -12.84
CA LEU A 801 36.83 10.97 -12.92
C LEU A 801 36.48 9.79 -12.00
N GLN A 802 37.45 8.94 -11.65
CA GLN A 802 37.27 7.88 -10.66
C GLN A 802 36.87 8.44 -9.29
N LEU A 803 37.34 9.66 -8.93
CA LEU A 803 36.92 10.38 -7.72
C LEU A 803 35.46 10.85 -7.76
N PHE A 804 34.70 10.55 -8.80
CA PHE A 804 33.28 10.89 -8.88
C PHE A 804 32.44 9.67 -9.29
N ASN A 805 32.98 8.46 -9.09
CA ASN A 805 32.39 7.18 -9.50
C ASN A 805 32.07 7.12 -11.01
N ILE A 806 32.81 7.89 -11.80
CA ILE A 806 32.77 7.85 -13.26
C ILE A 806 33.90 6.90 -13.70
N ILE A 807 33.60 5.60 -13.63
CA ILE A 807 34.48 4.52 -14.06
C ILE A 807 33.95 3.86 -15.34
N ASP A 808 34.85 3.40 -16.20
CA ASP A 808 34.53 2.43 -17.24
C ASP A 808 34.41 1.06 -16.55
N THR A 809 33.19 0.53 -16.42
CA THR A 809 33.02 -0.81 -15.86
C THR A 809 33.43 -1.85 -16.90
N TRP A 810 33.97 -2.99 -16.46
CA TRP A 810 34.41 -4.07 -17.35
C TRP A 810 33.28 -4.66 -18.22
N PHE A 811 32.02 -4.35 -17.89
CA PHE A 811 30.81 -4.83 -18.58
C PHE A 811 29.91 -3.69 -19.10
N GLY A 812 30.32 -2.42 -19.01
CA GLY A 812 29.50 -1.27 -19.42
C GLY A 812 29.77 -0.78 -20.84
N PRO A 813 28.86 0.02 -21.44
CA PRO A 813 29.14 0.70 -22.70
C PRO A 813 30.32 1.66 -22.54
N LYS A 814 31.15 1.78 -23.58
CA LYS A 814 32.24 2.77 -23.60
C LYS A 814 31.63 4.17 -23.46
N ARG A 815 32.11 4.96 -22.50
CA ARG A 815 31.66 6.35 -22.31
C ARG A 815 31.96 7.20 -23.54
N GLN A 816 31.06 8.12 -23.85
CA GLN A 816 31.23 9.09 -24.93
C GLN A 816 32.09 10.27 -24.47
N TRP A 817 32.96 10.75 -25.36
CA TRP A 817 33.85 11.87 -25.12
C TRP A 817 33.65 12.95 -26.19
N GLY A 818 33.72 14.21 -25.78
CA GLY A 818 33.68 15.38 -26.66
C GLY A 818 34.99 16.15 -26.62
N VAL A 819 35.25 16.98 -27.63
CA VAL A 819 36.42 17.87 -27.67
C VAL A 819 35.99 19.34 -27.74
N PHE A 820 36.59 20.19 -26.90
CA PHE A 820 36.43 21.64 -26.92
C PHE A 820 37.77 22.29 -26.58
N ASP A 821 38.24 23.19 -27.44
CA ASP A 821 39.54 23.86 -27.30
C ASP A 821 40.70 22.88 -26.99
N GLU A 822 40.82 21.86 -27.85
CA GLU A 822 41.78 20.74 -27.75
C GLU A 822 41.65 19.85 -26.51
N THR A 823 40.79 20.22 -25.56
CA THR A 823 40.54 19.52 -24.31
C THR A 823 39.40 18.52 -24.47
N LYS A 824 39.57 17.34 -23.86
CA LYS A 824 38.58 16.24 -23.95
C LYS A 824 37.70 16.20 -22.71
N PHE A 825 36.41 16.09 -22.92
CA PHE A 825 35.38 16.08 -21.89
C PHE A 825 34.61 14.76 -21.91
N CYS A 826 34.37 14.17 -20.73
CA CYS A 826 33.45 13.05 -20.63
C CYS A 826 32.01 13.59 -20.81
N LEU A 827 31.26 13.06 -21.77
CA LEU A 827 29.88 13.48 -22.04
C LEU A 827 28.87 12.65 -21.22
N ASP A 828 29.24 11.41 -20.91
CA ASP A 828 28.41 10.49 -20.11
C ASP A 828 28.81 10.52 -18.62
N TRP A 829 27.96 11.14 -17.81
CA TRP A 829 28.13 11.29 -16.36
C TRP A 829 27.25 10.34 -15.55
N PHE A 830 26.61 9.35 -16.19
CA PHE A 830 25.78 8.40 -15.47
C PHE A 830 26.63 7.57 -14.48
N THR A 831 26.12 7.44 -13.26
CA THR A 831 26.68 6.62 -12.19
C THR A 831 25.58 6.07 -11.31
N SER A 832 25.74 4.83 -10.84
CA SER A 832 24.75 4.13 -10.03
C SER A 832 24.99 4.22 -8.53
N ASN A 833 26.06 4.91 -8.08
CA ASN A 833 26.58 4.72 -6.72
C ASN A 833 27.20 5.98 -6.10
N VAL A 834 26.41 7.04 -5.87
CA VAL A 834 26.82 8.19 -5.04
C VAL A 834 26.23 8.16 -3.63
N SER A 835 25.47 7.12 -3.28
CA SER A 835 24.68 6.99 -2.04
C SER A 835 25.43 6.53 -0.79
N CYS A 836 26.64 6.00 -0.92
CA CYS A 836 27.31 5.32 0.21
C CYS A 836 28.10 6.29 1.11
N LEU A 837 27.48 6.71 2.24
CA LEU A 837 28.06 7.56 3.32
C LEU A 837 28.43 8.99 2.91
N VAL A 838 28.87 9.79 3.90
CA VAL A 838 29.26 11.21 3.78
C VAL A 838 30.17 11.41 2.57
N TYR A 839 29.59 12.00 1.52
CA TYR A 839 30.25 12.50 0.31
C TYR A 839 31.21 11.52 -0.33
N ASN A 840 30.63 10.49 -0.96
CA ASN A 840 31.39 9.54 -1.72
C ASN A 840 31.84 10.10 -3.08
N PHE A 841 32.92 10.88 -3.06
CA PHE A 841 33.76 11.21 -4.21
C PHE A 841 34.44 9.93 -4.76
N GLY A 842 33.66 8.96 -5.25
CA GLY A 842 34.24 7.88 -6.05
C GLY A 842 34.71 6.60 -5.34
N TYR A 843 34.51 6.47 -4.04
CA TYR A 843 35.09 5.40 -3.20
C TYR A 843 34.05 4.42 -2.66
N ASN A 844 34.04 3.18 -3.12
CA ASN A 844 33.16 2.15 -2.56
C ASN A 844 33.50 1.87 -1.08
N THR A 845 32.79 2.51 -0.15
CA THR A 845 33.03 2.46 1.30
C THR A 845 32.76 1.10 1.92
N TYR A 846 32.13 0.16 1.18
CA TYR A 846 31.86 -1.21 1.64
C TYR A 846 33.11 -2.02 2.01
N MET A 847 34.31 -1.60 1.61
CA MET A 847 35.52 -2.35 1.94
C MET A 847 36.40 -1.72 3.04
N GLU A 848 36.27 -0.43 3.39
CA GLU A 848 37.45 0.28 3.95
C GLU A 848 37.22 1.33 5.06
N ASN A 849 35.99 1.61 5.55
CA ASN A 849 35.83 2.49 6.73
C ASN A 849 34.91 1.94 7.83
N ALA A 850 35.46 1.09 8.69
CA ALA A 850 34.69 0.37 9.68
C ALA A 850 33.97 1.28 10.70
N LYS A 851 34.51 2.47 11.04
CA LYS A 851 33.96 3.26 12.15
C LYS A 851 32.77 4.14 11.75
N LEU A 852 32.90 4.93 10.69
CA LEU A 852 31.80 5.77 10.20
C LEU A 852 30.60 4.91 9.78
N VAL A 853 30.86 3.80 9.07
CA VAL A 853 29.85 2.79 8.72
C VAL A 853 29.15 2.28 9.98
N LYS A 854 29.89 1.87 11.02
CA LYS A 854 29.30 1.36 12.27
C LYS A 854 28.42 2.38 12.98
N VAL A 855 28.79 3.66 13.01
CA VAL A 855 27.97 4.71 13.66
C VAL A 855 26.63 4.86 12.93
N VAL A 856 26.67 4.89 11.61
CA VAL A 856 25.48 5.06 10.76
C VAL A 856 24.63 3.79 10.76
N ASP A 857 25.24 2.62 10.53
CA ASP A 857 24.55 1.33 10.57
C ASP A 857 23.94 1.05 11.95
N GLY A 858 24.62 1.45 13.03
CA GLY A 858 24.09 1.36 14.39
C GLY A 858 22.83 2.22 14.56
N TYR A 859 22.87 3.47 14.10
CA TYR A 859 21.70 4.36 14.10
C TYR A 859 20.55 3.83 13.21
N LEU A 860 20.86 3.35 12.01
CA LEU A 860 19.85 2.80 11.11
C LEU A 860 19.24 1.53 11.68
N LYS A 861 20.04 0.68 12.32
CA LYS A 861 19.57 -0.52 13.02
C LYS A 861 18.64 -0.16 14.18
N GLU A 862 18.98 0.83 15.00
CA GLU A 862 18.10 1.35 16.06
C GLU A 862 16.76 1.84 15.48
N ASN A 863 16.78 2.58 14.36
CA ASN A 863 15.55 3.04 13.70
C ASN A 863 14.74 1.91 13.07
N ILE A 864 15.41 0.91 12.46
CA ILE A 864 14.78 -0.30 11.94
C ILE A 864 14.07 -1.03 13.09
N GLU A 865 14.71 -1.21 14.24
CA GLU A 865 14.09 -1.81 15.43
C GLU A 865 12.87 -1.02 15.94
N GLU A 866 12.85 0.31 15.76
CA GLU A 866 11.68 1.17 16.05
C GLU A 866 10.58 1.14 14.95
N GLY A 867 10.84 0.50 13.81
CA GLY A 867 9.94 0.40 12.66
C GLY A 867 10.03 1.53 11.63
N LYS A 868 11.20 2.17 11.54
CA LYS A 868 11.48 3.29 10.64
C LYS A 868 12.47 2.88 9.53
N ASN A 869 12.07 1.91 8.71
CA ASN A 869 12.94 1.17 7.79
C ASN A 869 13.51 1.94 6.59
N ASN A 870 12.99 3.15 6.33
CA ASN A 870 13.43 4.00 5.23
C ASN A 870 14.02 5.33 5.72
N ASN A 871 14.48 5.37 6.98
CA ASN A 871 15.05 6.59 7.53
C ASN A 871 16.50 6.82 7.07
N PHE A 872 16.90 8.08 6.99
CA PHE A 872 18.29 8.50 6.92
C PHE A 872 18.75 9.10 8.26
N MET A 873 20.06 9.15 8.47
CA MET A 873 20.67 9.87 9.59
C MET A 873 20.91 11.34 9.21
N PRO A 874 20.34 12.33 9.91
CA PRO A 874 20.67 13.73 9.68
C PRO A 874 22.15 14.01 9.91
N THR A 875 22.73 14.89 9.10
CA THR A 875 24.14 15.29 9.22
C THR A 875 24.47 15.90 10.58
N ALA A 876 23.53 16.65 11.19
CA ALA A 876 23.65 17.16 12.55
C ALA A 876 23.85 16.06 13.59
N TRP A 877 23.04 15.00 13.50
CA TRP A 877 23.10 13.87 14.44
C TRP A 877 24.36 13.05 14.24
N LEU A 878 24.82 12.89 12.99
CA LEU A 878 26.07 12.21 12.72
C LEU A 878 27.26 12.96 13.31
N PHE A 879 27.34 14.27 13.07
CA PHE A 879 28.42 15.10 13.59
C PHE A 879 28.43 15.11 15.13
N GLU A 880 27.25 15.22 15.75
CA GLU A 880 27.10 15.10 17.20
C GLU A 880 27.60 13.74 17.73
N LYS A 881 27.16 12.63 17.10
CA LYS A 881 27.54 11.28 17.54
C LYS A 881 29.05 11.04 17.39
N LEU A 882 29.67 11.52 16.30
CA LEU A 882 31.12 11.42 16.08
C LEU A 882 31.95 12.27 17.05
N THR A 883 31.42 13.41 17.50
CA THR A 883 32.13 14.30 18.43
C THR A 883 31.99 13.85 19.88
N GLN A 884 30.82 13.35 20.28
CA GLN A 884 30.59 12.84 21.64
C GLN A 884 31.40 11.58 21.96
N THR A 885 31.73 10.78 20.95
CA THR A 885 32.43 9.49 21.09
C THR A 885 33.93 9.58 20.82
N ASP A 886 34.45 10.76 20.43
CA ASP A 886 35.82 10.97 19.92
C ASP A 886 36.18 10.11 18.69
N ASP A 887 35.15 9.57 18.02
CA ASP A 887 35.27 8.69 16.85
C ASP A 887 35.80 9.43 15.62
N LEU A 888 35.62 10.75 15.55
CA LEU A 888 36.12 11.58 14.46
C LEU A 888 37.64 11.41 14.27
N SER A 889 38.39 11.32 15.37
CA SER A 889 39.84 11.12 15.32
C SER A 889 40.21 9.73 14.78
N GLU A 890 39.40 8.72 15.07
CA GLU A 890 39.58 7.35 14.56
C GLU A 890 39.25 7.27 13.06
N VAL A 891 38.16 7.90 12.63
CA VAL A 891 37.78 8.01 11.21
C VAL A 891 38.97 8.57 10.41
N LEU A 892 39.59 9.65 10.87
CA LEU A 892 40.75 10.25 10.19
C LEU A 892 42.00 9.35 10.20
N LYS A 893 42.23 8.57 11.28
CA LYS A 893 43.33 7.60 11.34
C LYS A 893 43.14 6.44 10.37
N ASP A 894 41.91 5.96 10.22
CA ASP A 894 41.58 4.89 9.28
C ASP A 894 41.89 5.32 7.85
N PHE A 895 41.56 6.57 7.49
CA PHE A 895 41.86 7.12 6.17
C PHE A 895 43.33 7.45 5.91
N GLY A 896 44.08 7.91 6.92
CA GLY A 896 45.52 8.15 6.80
C GLY A 896 46.32 6.91 6.38
N ARG A 897 45.75 5.70 6.53
CA ARG A 897 46.33 4.42 6.08
C ARG A 897 46.08 4.11 4.60
N MET A 898 45.12 4.78 3.95
CA MET A 898 44.59 4.40 2.63
C MET A 898 45.24 5.12 1.44
N GLY A 899 45.97 6.21 1.66
CA GLY A 899 46.64 6.91 0.57
C GLY A 899 47.74 7.84 1.04
N LYS A 900 48.94 7.69 0.48
CA LYS A 900 50.07 8.62 0.69
C LYS A 900 49.87 9.94 -0.08
N LYS A 901 48.67 10.55 -0.04
CA LYS A 901 48.55 11.93 -0.51
C LYS A 901 49.20 12.83 0.54
N GLU A 902 50.13 13.65 0.10
CA GLU A 902 50.71 14.68 0.95
C GLU A 902 49.60 15.64 1.39
N ILE A 903 49.39 15.77 2.70
CA ILE A 903 48.36 16.66 3.23
C ILE A 903 48.87 18.09 3.11
N LYS A 904 48.21 18.89 2.26
CA LYS A 904 48.43 20.33 2.14
C LYS A 904 47.72 21.03 3.30
N GLU A 905 48.49 21.60 4.23
CA GLU A 905 47.93 22.44 5.27
C GLU A 905 47.71 23.88 4.76
N ILE A 906 46.48 24.37 4.84
CA ILE A 906 46.06 25.71 4.42
C ILE A 906 45.76 26.53 5.67
N ASP A 907 46.41 27.69 5.83
CA ASP A 907 46.09 28.65 6.89
C ASP A 907 45.11 29.73 6.42
N ILE A 908 44.56 30.50 7.36
CA ILE A 908 43.56 31.56 7.11
C ILE A 908 44.09 32.66 6.16
N LYS A 909 45.42 32.84 6.07
CA LYS A 909 46.06 33.85 5.20
C LYS A 909 46.43 33.28 3.83
N HIS A 910 46.31 31.98 3.62
CA HIS A 910 46.63 31.33 2.36
C HIS A 910 45.63 31.76 1.28
N GLU A 911 46.12 32.05 0.07
CA GLU A 911 45.34 32.55 -1.07
C GLU A 911 44.16 31.64 -1.47
N SER A 912 44.29 30.32 -1.33
CA SER A 912 43.20 29.36 -1.56
C SER A 912 42.15 29.29 -0.44
N PHE A 913 42.35 29.91 0.72
CA PHE A 913 41.46 29.75 1.88
C PHE A 913 40.01 30.14 1.56
N LYS A 914 39.81 31.28 0.87
CA LYS A 914 38.48 31.73 0.42
C LYS A 914 37.86 30.81 -0.62
N SER A 915 38.66 30.25 -1.52
CA SER A 915 38.19 29.27 -2.50
C SER A 915 37.68 27.99 -1.82
N VAL A 916 38.38 27.53 -0.77
CA VAL A 916 37.94 26.38 0.03
C VAL A 916 36.64 26.69 0.79
N GLN A 917 36.51 27.89 1.38
CA GLN A 917 35.25 28.33 2.00
C GLN A 917 34.08 28.29 1.00
N LEU A 918 34.28 28.79 -0.23
CA LEU A 918 33.24 28.76 -1.25
C LEU A 918 32.90 27.33 -1.69
N PHE A 919 33.90 26.47 -1.90
CA PHE A 919 33.70 25.06 -2.23
C PHE A 919 32.82 24.37 -1.18
N VAL A 920 33.20 24.47 0.10
CA VAL A 920 32.47 23.81 1.20
C VAL A 920 31.04 24.34 1.29
N ARG A 921 30.82 25.65 1.15
CA ARG A 921 29.47 26.25 1.11
C ARG A 921 28.66 25.77 -0.09
N ALA A 922 29.26 25.68 -1.27
CA ALA A 922 28.59 25.26 -2.50
C ALA A 922 28.14 23.80 -2.43
N ILE A 923 29.03 22.91 -1.98
CA ILE A 923 28.72 21.49 -1.80
C ILE A 923 27.62 21.30 -0.75
N ALA A 924 27.75 21.92 0.43
CA ALA A 924 26.73 21.83 1.47
C ALA A 924 25.36 22.38 1.02
N THR A 925 25.36 23.43 0.20
CA THR A 925 24.12 23.96 -0.38
C THR A 925 23.53 22.95 -1.38
N LEU A 926 24.34 22.38 -2.27
CA LEU A 926 23.90 21.39 -3.25
C LEU A 926 23.30 20.15 -2.57
N ASP A 927 23.93 19.64 -1.52
CA ASP A 927 23.45 18.47 -0.77
C ASP A 927 22.13 18.72 -0.04
N MET A 928 21.93 19.95 0.43
CA MET A 928 20.65 20.38 0.99
C MET A 928 19.56 20.55 -0.08
N LEU A 929 19.91 20.72 -1.36
CA LEU A 929 18.94 20.82 -2.46
C LEU A 929 18.63 19.46 -3.09
N VAL A 930 19.65 18.60 -3.23
CA VAL A 930 19.60 17.38 -4.03
C VAL A 930 20.08 16.17 -3.23
N LYS A 931 19.15 15.27 -2.88
CA LYS A 931 19.42 14.08 -2.08
C LYS A 931 19.28 12.83 -2.94
N ASP A 932 20.25 11.94 -2.81
CA ASP A 932 20.18 10.61 -3.39
C ASP A 932 19.20 9.77 -2.56
N ILE A 933 18.16 9.22 -3.20
CA ILE A 933 17.10 8.48 -2.50
C ILE A 933 17.63 7.28 -1.71
N LYS A 934 18.80 6.74 -2.08
CA LYS A 934 19.43 5.61 -1.40
C LYS A 934 20.39 6.05 -0.29
N ALA A 935 20.68 7.34 -0.15
CA ALA A 935 21.65 7.81 0.84
C ALA A 935 21.20 7.50 2.27
N ASN A 936 22.16 7.04 3.09
CA ASN A 936 21.94 6.75 4.50
C ASN A 936 22.12 7.99 5.39
N ILE A 937 22.66 9.07 4.84
CA ILE A 937 22.95 10.34 5.53
C ILE A 937 22.46 11.46 4.63
N MET A 938 21.74 12.44 5.17
CA MET A 938 21.27 13.58 4.39
C MET A 938 21.21 14.85 5.24
N SER A 939 21.39 15.99 4.59
CA SER A 939 21.08 17.31 5.14
C SER A 939 19.65 17.70 4.79
N ARG A 940 18.80 17.92 5.80
CA ARG A 940 17.40 18.31 5.57
C ARG A 940 17.31 19.71 4.99
N ARG A 941 16.46 19.89 3.97
CA ARG A 941 16.24 21.20 3.35
C ARG A 941 15.72 22.22 4.37
N GLY A 942 16.37 23.38 4.43
CA GLY A 942 15.98 24.48 5.31
C GLY A 942 16.36 24.27 6.78
N ASN A 943 17.13 23.24 7.11
CA ASN A 943 17.59 22.98 8.47
C ASN A 943 19.00 23.56 8.70
N LYS A 944 19.10 24.58 9.56
CA LYS A 944 20.38 25.26 9.85
C LYS A 944 21.41 24.36 10.55
N GLU A 945 20.97 23.51 11.47
CA GLU A 945 21.89 22.62 12.20
C GLU A 945 22.49 21.55 11.27
N ASP A 946 21.68 20.97 10.38
CA ASP A 946 22.17 20.01 9.39
C ASP A 946 23.17 20.67 8.43
N PHE A 947 22.89 21.90 7.97
CA PHE A 947 23.82 22.66 7.13
C PHE A 947 25.12 22.99 7.85
N LYS A 948 25.06 23.46 9.10
CA LYS A 948 26.26 23.72 9.92
C LYS A 948 27.09 22.46 10.16
N ALA A 949 26.44 21.36 10.49
CA ALA A 949 27.11 20.08 10.67
C ALA A 949 27.74 19.60 9.37
N GLU A 950 27.07 19.83 8.24
CA GLU A 950 27.62 19.54 6.92
C GLU A 950 28.93 20.27 6.66
N LEU A 951 28.97 21.58 6.90
CA LEU A 951 30.18 22.40 6.71
C LEU A 951 31.36 21.81 7.50
N LYS A 952 31.10 21.36 8.74
CA LYS A 952 32.11 20.74 9.60
C LYS A 952 32.53 19.35 9.14
N LEU A 953 31.58 18.52 8.70
CA LEU A 953 31.89 17.21 8.13
C LEU A 953 32.73 17.35 6.85
N LEU A 954 32.38 18.29 5.96
CA LEU A 954 33.15 18.58 4.75
C LEU A 954 34.57 19.06 5.07
N GLU A 955 34.72 19.96 6.03
CA GLU A 955 36.02 20.46 6.48
C GLU A 955 36.89 19.37 7.13
N GLN A 956 36.31 18.59 8.04
CA GLN A 956 37.07 17.73 8.93
C GLN A 956 37.29 16.33 8.37
N ILE A 957 36.41 15.87 7.47
CA ILE A 957 36.43 14.53 6.87
C ILE A 957 36.76 14.66 5.38
N THR A 958 35.87 15.27 4.60
CA THR A 958 35.94 15.26 3.14
C THR A 958 37.22 15.88 2.57
N LEU A 959 37.58 17.09 3.02
CA LEU A 959 38.76 17.79 2.52
C LEU A 959 40.07 17.02 2.79
N PRO A 960 40.34 16.53 4.02
CA PRO A 960 41.54 15.74 4.30
C PRO A 960 41.60 14.46 3.48
N ILE A 961 40.48 13.74 3.36
CA ILE A 961 40.45 12.39 2.81
C ILE A 961 40.57 12.38 1.29
N PHE A 962 39.71 13.14 0.61
CA PHE A 962 39.60 13.05 -0.84
C PHE A 962 40.54 14.01 -1.55
N PHE A 963 40.75 15.18 -0.96
CA PHE A 963 41.52 16.27 -1.54
C PHE A 963 42.89 16.46 -0.90
N GLY A 964 43.19 15.79 0.22
CA GLY A 964 44.45 15.97 0.92
C GLY A 964 44.62 17.38 1.48
N ILE A 965 43.52 18.07 1.81
CA ILE A 965 43.54 19.45 2.31
C ILE A 965 43.19 19.44 3.79
N LYS A 966 44.01 20.10 4.61
CA LYS A 966 43.74 20.29 6.04
C LYS A 966 43.80 21.76 6.39
N ILE A 967 42.77 22.27 7.05
CA ILE A 967 42.70 23.67 7.47
C ILE A 967 43.39 23.85 8.83
N LYS A 968 44.23 24.88 8.96
CA LYS A 968 44.80 25.29 10.25
C LYS A 968 43.80 26.18 11.00
N GLY A 969 43.10 25.59 11.97
CA GLY A 969 42.01 26.25 12.69
C GLY A 969 40.65 25.97 12.04
N PRO A 970 39.57 26.63 12.49
CA PRO A 970 38.27 26.46 11.88
C PRO A 970 38.18 27.16 10.52
N LEU A 971 37.55 26.51 9.55
CA LEU A 971 37.32 27.06 8.21
C LEU A 971 36.42 28.31 8.25
N PHE A 972 35.50 28.39 9.21
CA PHE A 972 34.65 29.56 9.43
C PHE A 972 34.79 30.06 10.87
N GLU A 973 34.81 31.37 11.07
CA GLU A 973 34.90 31.96 12.43
C GLU A 973 33.67 31.62 13.28
N ASP A 974 32.49 31.70 12.66
CA ASP A 974 31.21 31.29 13.24
C ASP A 974 30.38 30.56 12.19
N TYR A 975 30.14 29.27 12.42
CA TYR A 975 29.36 28.42 11.50
C TYR A 975 27.86 28.80 11.52
N GLU A 976 27.37 29.47 12.57
CA GLU A 976 25.97 29.91 12.67
C GLU A 976 25.63 31.03 11.68
N GLN A 977 26.63 31.84 11.32
CA GLN A 977 26.47 33.00 10.42
C GLN A 977 26.73 32.63 8.95
N VAL A 978 27.08 31.38 8.66
CA VAL A 978 27.36 30.96 7.29
C VAL A 978 26.05 30.78 6.53
N GLU A 979 25.87 31.61 5.49
CA GLU A 979 24.73 31.51 4.59
C GLU A 979 24.97 30.47 3.49
N PRO A 980 23.95 29.67 3.12
CA PRO A 980 23.99 28.86 1.90
C PRO A 980 24.06 29.75 0.65
N LEU A 981 24.39 29.18 -0.50
CA LEU A 981 24.39 29.94 -1.76
C LEU A 981 22.98 30.35 -2.19
N ILE A 982 21.97 29.63 -1.73
CA ILE A 982 20.55 29.96 -1.80
C ILE A 982 20.12 30.50 -0.43
N SER A 983 19.44 31.64 -0.38
CA SER A 983 19.03 32.28 0.88
C SER A 983 18.11 31.40 1.73
N TRP A 984 18.24 31.46 3.06
CA TRP A 984 17.37 30.73 3.99
C TRP A 984 15.89 30.91 3.74
N ASP A 985 15.42 32.14 3.45
CA ASP A 985 14.00 32.42 3.20
C ASP A 985 13.42 31.52 2.09
N LYS A 986 14.20 31.27 1.03
CA LYS A 986 13.79 30.39 -0.08
C LYS A 986 13.83 28.91 0.28
N LEU A 987 14.72 28.52 1.20
CA LEU A 987 14.88 27.14 1.65
C LEU A 987 13.83 26.72 2.69
N THR A 988 13.23 27.67 3.41
CA THR A 988 12.25 27.45 4.48
C THR A 988 10.80 27.71 4.09
N LEU A 989 10.54 28.26 2.90
CA LEU A 989 9.22 28.64 2.40
C LEU A 989 8.22 27.49 2.15
N ASP A 990 8.55 26.26 2.55
CA ASP A 990 7.73 25.06 2.35
C ASP A 990 7.35 24.37 3.66
#